data_AF-A0A5M5C5N8-F1
#
_entry.id   AF-A0A5M5C5N8-F1
#
_cell.length_a   1.000
_cell.length_b   1.000
_cell.length_c   1.000
_cell.angle_alpha   90.00
_cell.angle_beta   90.00
_cell.angle_gamma   90.00
#
_symmetry.space_group_name_H-M   'P 1'
#
loop_
_entity.id
_entity.type
_entity.pdbx_description
1 polymer ?
#
loop_
_entity_poly.entity_id
_entity_poly.type
_entity_poly.pdbx_seq_one_letter_code
_entity_poly.pdbx_strand_id
1 'polypeptide(L)'
;MRVSYVGMISQDVSIKPGVIKVVLKSDAKALDEVVVTAMGISREKKALGYAVQDVKSDQLTQAANSNLAGALQGKVSGLDVKPSSGMPGASSQITIRGARSFSGDNTPLYVIDGMPVTSTPDVSTDIQNNGSVSGADFANRAVDIDPNDIESINILKGQAASALYGIRASNGVIIITTKSGKGLEKGKPQVSFSSNVSFDVVGRLPEFQKTYAQGSGGKFSPTSGTSWGPKISELPNDATYGGNTDNKYTQQYGKQQGKYYVPQRVSAGLDPWATPQAYDNAKDFFDTGITWSNSLNVAQMLEKSSYSISLGNTHQDGIISSTGMDRYNVKVSADTKLTSNWSSGFTANYITTSIDKAVTSGNGLLRTVYAAPPSYDLAGIPSHVDGNPYTQNSFRGSFDNAYWAMENNKFTEDTNRFFGNVYASYQTDFGTTNHKLNAKYMVGVDAYTTHYVDSYGYGSNTGGGRGQIENYGWTNATYNSLLTINYDWHINEDWGLNAVVGNEIIQSNRKKYYEYGTNYNFPGWNHINNATTQQTEEETWKNRTVGFFGNVSASYRNMLYLTLTGRQDYVSNMPRNNRSFFYPSISAGFILTELDALKNNIVNHAKLRVSYAEVGQAGDFLENYYSTPTYGGGFYTLTPIMYPMKGTTAYTPYYTIFDPKLKPQNTRSYEVGADVNFLDNLITFSYTYSRQNVKDQIFEVPLASSTGASKLLTNGGKIHTNTHEFTLGFNPIRTKNINWDFAFNWTKIDNYVDELAPGVENISLGGYVTPQVRASAGEKFPVIYGVGFKRDANGNRLVDENGLPIAGEAQVIGKVSPDFLMGFNTTLRLWKCTISAVLDWKQGGQMYSRTTGLADYYGVSKRTENREGTIIFDGYKTDGTKNDIAITGANAQQVYYSRLNDIDESSVYDNSFIKLREVAVNYKILQKRSIELSVNAFARNILIWAQLPDLDPEASQGNNNMAGAFEDYSMPQTASFGFGFNIKF
;
A
#
# COMPACT_ATOMS: atom_id res chain seq x y z
N MET A 1 -1.31 -52.48 -14.60
CA MET A 1 -2.15 -51.27 -14.75
C MET A 1 -1.75 -50.28 -13.67
N ARG A 2 -1.31 -49.07 -14.03
CA ARG A 2 -1.08 -47.99 -13.06
C ARG A 2 -2.41 -47.28 -12.80
N VAL A 3 -2.85 -47.24 -11.55
CA VAL A 3 -4.05 -46.51 -11.14
C VAL A 3 -3.61 -45.29 -10.36
N SER A 4 -4.00 -44.11 -10.83
CA SER A 4 -3.70 -42.82 -10.20
C SER A 4 -4.98 -42.03 -10.00
N TYR A 5 -5.03 -41.22 -8.95
CA TYR A 5 -6.13 -40.31 -8.66
C TYR A 5 -5.58 -39.11 -7.88
N VAL A 6 -6.11 -37.91 -8.14
CA VAL A 6 -5.61 -36.68 -7.50
C VAL A 6 -5.77 -36.75 -5.98
N GLY A 7 -4.70 -36.51 -5.23
CA GLY A 7 -4.67 -36.63 -3.77
C GLY A 7 -4.53 -38.06 -3.24
N MET A 8 -4.14 -39.01 -4.09
CA MET A 8 -3.92 -40.42 -3.75
C MET A 8 -2.57 -40.91 -4.32
N ILE A 9 -1.89 -41.77 -3.57
CA ILE A 9 -0.64 -42.39 -4.01
C ILE A 9 -0.95 -43.31 -5.20
N SER A 10 -0.24 -43.12 -6.31
CA SER A 10 -0.40 -43.98 -7.50
C SER A 10 0.04 -45.41 -7.19
N GLN A 11 -0.75 -46.39 -7.61
CA GLN A 11 -0.49 -47.80 -7.35
C GLN A 11 -0.45 -48.61 -8.65
N ASP A 12 0.60 -49.41 -8.80
CA ASP A 12 0.70 -50.39 -9.88
C ASP A 12 0.02 -51.70 -9.45
N VAL A 13 -0.98 -52.12 -10.23
CA VAL A 13 -1.79 -53.31 -9.95
C VAL A 13 -1.70 -54.27 -11.13
N SER A 14 -1.38 -55.55 -10.86
CA SER A 14 -1.36 -56.61 -11.87
C SER A 14 -2.78 -56.95 -12.31
N ILE A 15 -3.01 -57.00 -13.62
CA ILE A 15 -4.33 -57.27 -14.20
C ILE A 15 -4.67 -58.76 -14.00
N LYS A 16 -5.84 -59.06 -13.44
CA LYS A 16 -6.40 -60.41 -13.29
C LYS A 16 -7.83 -60.46 -13.87
N PRO A 17 -8.33 -61.61 -14.35
CA PRO A 17 -9.71 -61.73 -14.83
C PRO A 17 -10.72 -61.49 -13.68
N GLY A 18 -11.70 -60.58 -13.87
CA GLY A 18 -12.76 -60.25 -12.91
C GLY A 18 -12.84 -58.75 -12.53
N VAL A 19 -13.79 -58.39 -11.67
CA VAL A 19 -13.93 -57.02 -11.13
C VAL A 19 -12.81 -56.76 -10.10
N ILE A 20 -11.90 -55.84 -10.42
CA ILE A 20 -10.79 -55.46 -9.53
C ILE A 20 -11.18 -54.21 -8.74
N LYS A 21 -11.36 -54.35 -7.43
CA LYS A 21 -11.53 -53.20 -6.51
C LYS A 21 -10.15 -52.73 -6.03
N VAL A 22 -9.72 -51.55 -6.49
CA VAL A 22 -8.47 -50.90 -6.05
C VAL A 22 -8.80 -49.80 -5.06
N VAL A 23 -8.27 -49.90 -3.84
CA VAL A 23 -8.38 -48.86 -2.80
C VAL A 23 -7.04 -48.13 -2.73
N LEU A 24 -6.98 -46.92 -3.28
CA LEU A 24 -5.78 -46.09 -3.22
C LEU A 24 -5.64 -45.47 -1.84
N LYS A 25 -4.40 -45.36 -1.35
CA LYS A 25 -4.09 -44.63 -0.11
C LYS A 25 -4.07 -43.14 -0.39
N SER A 26 -4.65 -42.34 0.52
CA SER A 26 -4.57 -40.89 0.48
C SER A 26 -3.10 -40.45 0.46
N ASP A 27 -2.78 -39.54 -0.46
CA ASP A 27 -1.50 -38.86 -0.49
C ASP A 27 -1.49 -37.77 0.58
N ALA A 28 -1.44 -38.20 1.85
CA ALA A 28 -1.43 -37.31 3.01
C ALA A 28 -0.06 -36.65 3.24
N LYS A 29 0.89 -36.76 2.30
CA LYS A 29 2.22 -36.14 2.38
C LYS A 29 2.21 -34.68 1.92
N ALA A 30 1.46 -33.83 2.63
CA ALA A 30 1.56 -32.38 2.48
C ALA A 30 2.92 -31.79 2.95
N LEU A 31 3.81 -32.62 3.51
CA LEU A 31 5.10 -32.23 4.10
C LEU A 31 6.27 -32.22 3.10
N ASP A 32 6.07 -32.78 1.90
CA ASP A 32 7.05 -32.76 0.81
C ASP A 32 6.80 -31.57 -0.15
N GLU A 33 5.99 -30.58 0.26
CA GLU A 33 5.82 -29.34 -0.49
C GLU A 33 7.17 -28.60 -0.57
N VAL A 34 7.51 -28.21 -1.80
CA VAL A 34 8.73 -27.49 -2.12
C VAL A 34 8.38 -26.01 -2.24
N VAL A 35 9.10 -25.18 -1.49
CA VAL A 35 9.00 -23.72 -1.57
C VAL A 35 10.26 -23.16 -2.19
N VAL A 36 10.11 -22.03 -2.90
CA VAL A 36 11.26 -21.30 -3.43
C VAL A 36 11.84 -20.46 -2.32
N THR A 37 13.11 -20.72 -1.99
CA THR A 37 13.87 -19.97 -0.98
C THR A 37 14.80 -18.97 -1.67
N ALA A 38 15.72 -18.39 -0.90
CA ALA A 38 16.63 -17.38 -1.42
C ALA A 38 17.46 -17.86 -2.62
N MET A 39 17.77 -16.91 -3.52
CA MET A 39 18.46 -17.15 -4.81
C MET A 39 17.75 -18.14 -5.74
N GLY A 40 16.44 -18.35 -5.58
CA GLY A 40 15.65 -19.23 -6.44
C GLY A 40 15.92 -20.72 -6.19
N ILE A 41 16.44 -21.08 -5.01
CA ILE A 41 16.73 -22.46 -4.63
C ILE A 41 15.47 -23.08 -4.04
N SER A 42 14.98 -24.14 -4.66
CA SER A 42 13.85 -24.94 -4.17
C SER A 42 14.25 -25.79 -2.96
N ARG A 43 13.48 -25.73 -1.87
CA ARG A 43 13.69 -26.56 -0.67
C ARG A 43 12.38 -27.13 -0.17
N GLU A 44 12.45 -28.34 0.38
CA GLU A 44 11.34 -28.94 1.10
C GLU A 44 11.03 -28.10 2.35
N LYS A 45 9.75 -27.78 2.57
CA LYS A 45 9.30 -26.95 3.68
C LYS A 45 9.75 -27.49 5.05
N LYS A 46 9.79 -28.83 5.20
CA LYS A 46 10.24 -29.50 6.42
C LYS A 46 11.71 -29.23 6.77
N ALA A 47 12.57 -28.90 5.80
CA ALA A 47 13.98 -28.61 6.02
C ALA A 47 14.26 -27.18 6.52
N LEU A 48 13.27 -26.27 6.48
CA LEU A 48 13.50 -24.84 6.79
C LEU A 48 13.51 -24.54 8.30
N GLY A 49 14.51 -23.81 8.80
CA GLY A 49 14.59 -23.39 10.21
C GLY A 49 13.84 -22.11 10.56
N TYR A 50 12.96 -21.61 9.68
CA TYR A 50 12.30 -20.30 9.79
C TYR A 50 10.89 -20.31 9.16
N ALA A 51 10.10 -19.28 9.42
CA ALA A 51 8.75 -19.12 8.87
C ALA A 51 8.77 -18.77 7.37
N VAL A 52 8.04 -19.53 6.55
CA VAL A 52 7.72 -19.22 5.15
C VAL A 52 6.25 -19.47 4.93
N GLN A 53 5.59 -18.53 4.24
CA GLN A 53 4.22 -18.69 3.78
C GLN A 53 4.19 -18.64 2.26
N ASP A 54 3.45 -19.58 1.67
CA ASP A 54 3.22 -19.69 0.24
C ASP A 54 1.75 -19.35 -0.05
N VAL A 55 1.51 -18.60 -1.12
CA VAL A 55 0.19 -18.25 -1.66
C VAL A 55 0.16 -18.65 -3.14
N LYS A 56 -0.77 -19.53 -3.52
CA LYS A 56 -0.87 -20.05 -4.89
C LYS A 56 -1.75 -19.17 -5.79
N SER A 57 -1.56 -19.29 -7.11
CA SER A 57 -2.31 -18.55 -8.14
C SER A 57 -3.83 -18.53 -7.95
N ASP A 58 -4.43 -19.67 -7.57
CA ASP A 58 -5.88 -19.77 -7.38
C ASP A 58 -6.39 -18.82 -6.28
N GLN A 59 -5.61 -18.64 -5.21
CA GLN A 59 -5.98 -17.72 -4.11
C GLN A 59 -5.76 -16.25 -4.48
N LEU A 60 -4.87 -15.96 -5.42
CA LEU A 60 -4.58 -14.60 -5.89
C LEU A 60 -5.64 -14.14 -6.90
N THR A 61 -6.10 -15.05 -7.76
CA THR A 61 -6.95 -14.75 -8.92
C THR A 61 -8.44 -15.01 -8.69
N GLN A 62 -8.84 -15.72 -7.62
CA GLN A 62 -10.26 -16.06 -7.34
C GLN A 62 -11.22 -14.86 -7.31
N ALA A 63 -10.75 -13.68 -6.88
CA ALA A 63 -11.54 -12.45 -6.79
C ALA A 63 -11.14 -11.41 -7.84
N ALA A 64 -10.40 -11.83 -8.89
CA ALA A 64 -9.92 -11.00 -9.99
C ALA A 64 -9.33 -9.64 -9.55
N ASN A 65 -8.47 -9.66 -8.52
CA ASN A 65 -7.78 -8.45 -8.05
C ASN A 65 -6.90 -7.89 -9.18
N SER A 66 -6.95 -6.58 -9.40
CA SER A 66 -6.15 -5.89 -10.43
C SER A 66 -4.71 -5.61 -9.97
N ASN A 67 -4.47 -5.60 -8.64
CA ASN A 67 -3.18 -5.34 -8.04
C ASN A 67 -2.81 -6.38 -6.97
N LEU A 68 -1.50 -6.47 -6.69
CA LEU A 68 -0.94 -7.47 -5.79
C LEU A 68 -1.21 -7.19 -4.31
N ALA A 69 -1.30 -5.93 -3.89
CA ALA A 69 -1.54 -5.57 -2.50
C ALA A 69 -2.91 -6.08 -2.01
N GLY A 70 -3.97 -5.82 -2.78
CA GLY A 70 -5.32 -6.32 -2.50
C GLY A 70 -5.39 -7.85 -2.51
N ALA A 71 -4.63 -8.50 -3.40
CA ALA A 71 -4.59 -9.96 -3.49
C ALA A 71 -4.01 -10.66 -2.24
N LEU A 72 -3.20 -9.96 -1.43
CA LEU A 72 -2.56 -10.50 -0.23
C LEU A 72 -3.25 -10.12 1.09
N GLN A 73 -4.11 -9.10 1.09
CA GLN A 73 -4.83 -8.62 2.29
C GLN A 73 -5.65 -9.72 2.95
N GLY A 74 -5.52 -9.88 4.26
CA GLY A 74 -6.23 -10.89 5.06
C GLY A 74 -5.79 -12.35 4.85
N LYS A 75 -4.84 -12.62 3.93
CA LYS A 75 -4.41 -14.00 3.59
C LYS A 75 -3.06 -14.40 4.20
N VAL A 76 -2.25 -13.44 4.63
CA VAL A 76 -0.87 -13.66 5.08
C VAL A 76 -0.64 -13.12 6.50
N SER A 77 -0.12 -13.95 7.41
CA SER A 77 0.28 -13.47 8.75
C SER A 77 1.59 -12.68 8.71
N GLY A 78 1.80 -11.75 9.63
CA GLY A 78 3.02 -10.94 9.69
C GLY A 78 3.13 -9.87 8.61
N LEU A 79 2.15 -9.78 7.71
CA LEU A 79 2.07 -8.80 6.63
C LEU A 79 1.04 -7.73 7.02
N ASP A 80 1.45 -6.46 6.95
CA ASP A 80 0.55 -5.31 7.12
C ASP A 80 0.51 -4.54 5.80
N VAL A 81 -0.70 -4.32 5.27
CA VAL A 81 -0.95 -3.72 3.95
C VAL A 81 -1.85 -2.52 4.13
N LYS A 82 -1.31 -1.33 3.84
CA LYS A 82 -2.00 -0.05 4.04
C LYS A 82 -2.18 0.65 2.69
N PRO A 83 -3.33 0.51 2.02
CA PRO A 83 -3.63 1.29 0.83
C PRO A 83 -3.83 2.78 1.20
N SER A 84 -3.50 3.68 0.27
CA SER A 84 -3.78 5.11 0.42
C SER A 84 -5.24 5.43 0.11
N SER A 85 -5.83 4.82 -0.92
CA SER A 85 -7.23 5.04 -1.33
C SER A 85 -7.75 3.98 -2.31
N GLY A 86 -9.00 4.13 -2.78
CA GLY A 86 -9.61 3.33 -3.86
C GLY A 86 -9.39 3.88 -5.27
N MET A 87 -8.59 4.93 -5.44
CA MET A 87 -8.27 5.50 -6.76
C MET A 87 -7.42 4.50 -7.60
N PRO A 88 -7.64 4.39 -8.92
CA PRO A 88 -6.75 3.62 -9.79
C PRO A 88 -5.28 4.04 -9.62
N GLY A 89 -4.37 3.08 -9.48
CA GLY A 89 -2.95 3.38 -9.24
C GLY A 89 -2.61 4.02 -7.89
N ALA A 90 -3.53 3.98 -6.91
CA ALA A 90 -3.24 4.37 -5.53
C ALA A 90 -2.10 3.53 -4.95
N SER A 91 -1.23 4.19 -4.18
CA SER A 91 -0.13 3.53 -3.50
C SER A 91 -0.62 2.62 -2.38
N SER A 92 0.08 1.52 -2.16
CA SER A 92 -0.08 0.68 -0.97
C SER A 92 1.26 0.42 -0.28
N GLN A 93 1.35 0.68 1.01
CA GLN A 93 2.52 0.32 1.80
C GLN A 93 2.36 -1.11 2.32
N ILE A 94 3.30 -1.98 1.94
CA ILE A 94 3.37 -3.37 2.42
C ILE A 94 4.58 -3.49 3.33
N THR A 95 4.37 -3.92 4.58
CA THR A 95 5.46 -4.15 5.55
C THR A 95 5.39 -5.56 6.12
N ILE A 96 6.55 -6.15 6.41
CA ILE A 96 6.66 -7.47 7.04
C ILE A 96 7.26 -7.32 8.43
N ARG A 97 6.47 -7.66 9.45
CA ARG A 97 6.83 -7.58 10.87
C ARG A 97 7.23 -6.18 11.35
N GLY A 98 6.48 -5.16 10.89
CA GLY A 98 6.63 -3.77 11.32
C GLY A 98 7.79 -3.01 10.68
N ALA A 99 8.04 -1.79 11.16
CA ALA A 99 9.08 -0.92 10.64
C ALA A 99 10.46 -1.26 11.24
N ARG A 100 11.49 -1.04 10.42
CA ARG A 100 12.91 -1.18 10.78
C ARG A 100 13.67 0.12 10.63
N SER A 101 13.15 1.08 9.87
CA SER A 101 13.69 2.42 9.72
C SER A 101 12.65 3.47 10.10
N PHE A 102 13.06 4.54 10.79
CA PHE A 102 12.15 5.64 11.16
C PHE A 102 11.65 6.42 9.93
N SER A 103 12.57 6.89 9.11
CA SER A 103 12.30 7.75 7.94
C SER A 103 12.70 7.12 6.60
N GLY A 104 13.34 5.95 6.64
CA GLY A 104 13.73 5.20 5.44
C GLY A 104 12.64 4.23 4.97
N ASP A 105 12.99 3.47 3.93
CA ASP A 105 12.11 2.47 3.32
C ASP A 105 11.96 1.23 4.21
N ASN A 106 10.71 0.81 4.39
CA ASN A 106 10.29 -0.37 5.15
C ASN A 106 9.61 -1.43 4.27
N THR A 107 9.55 -1.21 2.95
CA THR A 107 8.96 -2.18 2.01
C THR A 107 9.88 -3.38 1.79
N PRO A 108 9.35 -4.60 1.61
CA PRO A 108 10.15 -5.79 1.38
C PRO A 108 10.76 -5.79 -0.02
N LEU A 109 11.83 -6.57 -0.20
CA LEU A 109 12.40 -6.82 -1.52
C LEU A 109 11.46 -7.71 -2.35
N TYR A 110 11.20 -7.34 -3.60
CA TYR A 110 10.48 -8.17 -4.55
C TYR A 110 11.49 -8.92 -5.42
N VAL A 111 11.29 -10.23 -5.57
CA VAL A 111 12.14 -11.08 -6.42
C VAL A 111 11.25 -11.85 -7.38
N ILE A 112 11.31 -11.54 -8.67
CA ILE A 112 10.50 -12.18 -9.71
C ILE A 112 11.40 -13.10 -10.53
N ASP A 113 11.08 -14.40 -10.54
CA ASP A 113 11.85 -15.44 -11.25
C ASP A 113 13.36 -15.40 -10.96
N GLY A 114 13.69 -15.13 -9.69
CA GLY A 114 15.06 -15.04 -9.18
C GLY A 114 15.71 -13.66 -9.31
N MET A 115 15.06 -12.70 -9.97
CA MET A 115 15.58 -11.36 -10.20
C MET A 115 15.01 -10.35 -9.18
N PRO A 116 15.84 -9.56 -8.48
CA PRO A 116 15.37 -8.43 -7.67
C PRO A 116 14.74 -7.35 -8.54
N VAL A 117 13.53 -6.90 -8.19
CA VAL A 117 12.72 -5.95 -8.96
C VAL A 117 12.26 -4.82 -8.03
N THR A 118 12.25 -3.59 -8.54
CA THR A 118 11.84 -2.39 -7.77
C THR A 118 10.33 -2.39 -7.52
N SER A 119 9.92 -2.09 -6.29
CA SER A 119 8.51 -2.05 -5.86
C SER A 119 8.12 -0.75 -5.16
N THR A 120 9.10 0.02 -4.68
CA THR A 120 8.91 1.31 -4.02
C THR A 120 8.39 2.38 -4.98
N PRO A 121 7.67 3.41 -4.50
CA PRO A 121 7.36 4.58 -5.31
C PRO A 121 8.65 5.35 -5.68
N ASP A 122 8.68 5.99 -6.85
CA ASP A 122 9.84 6.82 -7.24
C ASP A 122 9.88 8.16 -6.49
N VAL A 123 8.71 8.65 -6.06
CA VAL A 123 8.52 9.97 -5.47
C VAL A 123 7.94 9.81 -4.06
N SER A 124 8.55 10.50 -3.09
CA SER A 124 8.03 10.59 -1.72
C SER A 124 7.03 11.73 -1.63
N THR A 125 5.83 11.43 -1.16
CA THR A 125 4.79 12.43 -0.84
C THR A 125 5.18 13.35 0.33
N ASP A 126 6.09 12.93 1.22
CA ASP A 126 6.63 13.84 2.26
C ASP A 126 7.38 15.03 1.64
N ILE A 127 8.13 14.75 0.58
CA ILE A 127 9.03 15.72 -0.06
C ILE A 127 8.28 16.52 -1.12
N GLN A 128 7.63 15.83 -2.07
CA GLN A 128 6.97 16.48 -3.21
C GLN A 128 5.65 17.15 -2.80
N ASN A 129 4.93 16.57 -1.84
CA ASN A 129 3.57 16.96 -1.47
C ASN A 129 3.51 17.64 -0.08
N ASN A 130 4.57 18.36 0.30
CA ASN A 130 4.63 19.18 1.50
C ASN A 130 4.23 18.44 2.79
N GLY A 131 4.84 17.28 3.05
CA GLY A 131 4.45 16.44 4.18
C GLY A 131 3.24 15.56 3.91
N SER A 132 2.96 15.21 2.65
CA SER A 132 1.77 14.44 2.25
C SER A 132 0.44 15.15 2.51
N VAL A 133 0.41 16.49 2.51
CA VAL A 133 -0.80 17.30 2.79
C VAL A 133 -1.32 18.09 1.59
N SER A 134 -0.87 17.75 0.39
CA SER A 134 -1.30 18.33 -0.89
C SER A 134 -0.98 17.39 -2.04
N GLY A 135 -1.34 17.74 -3.28
CA GLY A 135 -0.91 17.01 -4.48
C GLY A 135 -1.60 15.64 -4.67
N ALA A 136 -1.17 14.94 -5.72
CA ALA A 136 -1.63 13.58 -6.04
C ALA A 136 -0.71 12.54 -5.38
N ASP A 137 -1.27 11.39 -4.99
CA ASP A 137 -0.49 10.25 -4.51
C ASP A 137 0.33 9.62 -5.64
N PHE A 138 1.45 8.96 -5.33
CA PHE A 138 2.35 8.35 -6.32
C PHE A 138 2.35 6.82 -6.26
N ALA A 139 2.12 6.15 -7.40
CA ALA A 139 1.96 4.70 -7.42
C ALA A 139 3.26 3.97 -7.04
N ASN A 140 3.16 2.89 -6.25
CA ASN A 140 4.29 1.98 -6.08
C ASN A 140 4.47 1.13 -7.35
N ARG A 141 5.72 0.80 -7.67
CA ARG A 141 6.06 -0.03 -8.84
C ARG A 141 5.55 -1.47 -8.75
N ALA A 142 4.99 -1.89 -7.60
CA ALA A 142 4.23 -3.14 -7.49
C ALA A 142 2.94 -3.13 -8.33
N VAL A 143 2.41 -1.94 -8.70
CA VAL A 143 1.28 -1.80 -9.62
C VAL A 143 1.57 -2.34 -11.01
N ASP A 144 2.84 -2.42 -11.40
CA ASP A 144 3.23 -2.94 -12.72
C ASP A 144 3.02 -4.45 -12.81
N ILE A 145 2.95 -5.17 -11.68
CA ILE A 145 2.88 -6.64 -11.66
C ILE A 145 1.42 -7.11 -11.80
N ASP A 146 1.14 -7.90 -12.84
CA ASP A 146 -0.16 -8.51 -13.08
C ASP A 146 -0.34 -9.80 -12.24
N PRO A 147 -1.32 -9.86 -11.32
CA PRO A 147 -1.59 -11.08 -10.55
C PRO A 147 -1.93 -12.30 -11.42
N ASN A 148 -2.44 -12.11 -12.63
CA ASN A 148 -2.78 -13.21 -13.54
C ASN A 148 -1.54 -13.95 -14.08
N ASP A 149 -0.37 -13.33 -14.08
CA ASP A 149 0.88 -13.96 -14.51
C ASP A 149 1.59 -14.73 -13.39
N ILE A 150 1.11 -14.60 -12.15
CA ILE A 150 1.72 -15.21 -10.97
C ILE A 150 1.27 -16.66 -10.83
N GLU A 151 2.23 -17.56 -10.69
CA GLU A 151 1.99 -18.96 -10.33
C GLU A 151 1.96 -19.15 -8.81
N SER A 152 2.91 -18.53 -8.11
CA SER A 152 2.98 -18.57 -6.65
C SER A 152 3.75 -17.38 -6.07
N ILE A 153 3.46 -17.07 -4.82
CA ILE A 153 4.16 -16.08 -4.01
C ILE A 153 4.67 -16.75 -2.74
N ASN A 154 5.98 -16.64 -2.50
CA ASN A 154 6.64 -17.12 -1.30
C ASN A 154 7.16 -15.94 -0.49
N ILE A 155 6.71 -15.82 0.76
CA ILE A 155 7.03 -14.68 1.63
C ILE A 155 8.04 -15.13 2.69
N LEU A 156 9.25 -14.59 2.60
CA LEU A 156 10.34 -14.80 3.54
C LEU A 156 10.28 -13.72 4.63
N LYS A 157 9.72 -14.08 5.79
CA LYS A 157 9.41 -13.11 6.87
C LYS A 157 10.58 -12.83 7.81
N GLY A 158 11.42 -13.84 8.06
CA GLY A 158 12.55 -13.77 8.99
C GLY A 158 13.86 -13.44 8.29
N GLN A 159 14.75 -12.73 9.00
CA GLN A 159 16.08 -12.37 8.49
C GLN A 159 16.96 -13.58 8.19
N ALA A 160 16.77 -14.70 8.91
CA ALA A 160 17.49 -15.93 8.63
C ALA A 160 17.18 -16.49 7.23
N ALA A 161 15.97 -16.23 6.73
CA ALA A 161 15.50 -16.63 5.39
C ALA A 161 16.02 -15.70 4.30
N SER A 162 16.09 -14.40 4.60
CA SER A 162 16.39 -13.35 3.62
C SER A 162 17.88 -12.98 3.55
N ALA A 163 18.70 -13.39 4.52
CA ALA A 163 20.12 -13.03 4.63
C ALA A 163 20.94 -13.23 3.36
N LEU A 164 20.62 -14.25 2.54
CA LEU A 164 21.30 -14.49 1.28
C LEU A 164 21.10 -13.37 0.25
N TYR A 165 19.97 -12.66 0.26
CA TYR A 165 19.71 -11.52 -0.63
C TYR A 165 20.40 -10.21 -0.18
N GLY A 166 21.05 -10.24 0.99
CA GLY A 166 21.85 -9.16 1.54
C GLY A 166 21.05 -7.97 2.05
N ILE A 167 21.66 -6.78 2.06
CA ILE A 167 21.13 -5.59 2.75
C ILE A 167 19.73 -5.14 2.29
N ARG A 168 19.34 -5.46 1.05
CA ARG A 168 18.00 -5.16 0.49
C ARG A 168 16.90 -6.02 1.09
N ALA A 169 17.27 -7.17 1.65
CA ALA A 169 16.38 -8.14 2.24
C ALA A 169 16.14 -7.90 3.74
N SER A 170 16.71 -6.81 4.26
CA SER A 170 16.51 -6.35 5.65
C SER A 170 15.04 -6.17 5.97
N ASN A 171 14.19 -5.89 4.99
CA ASN A 171 12.75 -5.74 5.18
C ASN A 171 11.91 -7.02 4.95
N GLY A 172 12.56 -8.17 4.72
CA GLY A 172 11.90 -9.39 4.24
C GLY A 172 11.85 -9.44 2.71
N VAL A 173 11.36 -10.55 2.16
CA VAL A 173 11.34 -10.79 0.70
C VAL A 173 10.02 -11.40 0.25
N ILE A 174 9.46 -10.86 -0.83
CA ILE A 174 8.32 -11.42 -1.57
C ILE A 174 8.87 -12.03 -2.86
N ILE A 175 8.94 -13.36 -2.90
CA ILE A 175 9.42 -14.11 -4.06
C ILE A 175 8.21 -14.47 -4.92
N ILE A 176 8.18 -13.97 -6.14
CA ILE A 176 7.15 -14.25 -7.13
C ILE A 176 7.73 -15.22 -8.16
N THR A 177 7.04 -16.35 -8.34
CA THR A 177 7.28 -17.26 -9.46
C THR A 177 6.15 -17.08 -10.46
N THR A 178 6.50 -16.84 -11.71
CA THR A 178 5.53 -16.56 -12.76
C THR A 178 5.22 -17.81 -13.57
N LYS A 179 4.04 -17.87 -14.20
CA LYS A 179 3.58 -19.04 -14.99
C LYS A 179 4.56 -19.41 -16.10
N SER A 180 4.98 -20.67 -16.16
CA SER A 180 5.94 -21.15 -17.16
C SER A 180 5.44 -22.39 -17.91
N GLY A 181 6.11 -22.75 -19.01
CA GLY A 181 5.84 -24.01 -19.72
C GLY A 181 6.44 -25.24 -19.03
N LYS A 182 7.22 -25.04 -17.97
CA LYS A 182 7.90 -26.10 -17.24
C LYS A 182 6.88 -26.91 -16.44
N GLY A 183 6.96 -28.23 -16.55
CA GLY A 183 6.05 -29.14 -15.84
C GLY A 183 4.72 -29.43 -16.56
N LEU A 184 4.47 -28.82 -17.72
CA LEU A 184 3.32 -29.17 -18.56
C LEU A 184 3.49 -30.57 -19.21
N GLU A 185 2.37 -31.18 -19.61
CA GLU A 185 2.41 -32.41 -20.42
C GLU A 185 3.18 -32.16 -21.73
N LYS A 186 4.08 -33.08 -22.08
CA LYS A 186 4.89 -32.95 -23.29
C LYS A 186 4.01 -32.99 -24.54
N GLY A 187 4.29 -32.08 -25.48
CA GLY A 187 3.85 -32.20 -26.87
C GLY A 187 2.83 -31.16 -27.33
N LYS A 188 1.75 -30.89 -26.58
CA LYS A 188 0.74 -29.91 -27.01
C LYS A 188 0.87 -28.58 -26.28
N PRO A 189 0.73 -27.44 -26.97
CA PRO A 189 0.62 -26.15 -26.29
C PRO A 189 -0.67 -26.10 -25.48
N GLN A 190 -0.56 -25.58 -24.27
CA GLN A 190 -1.68 -25.20 -23.43
C GLN A 190 -1.98 -23.72 -23.67
N VAL A 191 -3.22 -23.39 -24.01
CA VAL A 191 -3.66 -22.00 -24.19
C VAL A 191 -4.65 -21.68 -23.08
N SER A 192 -4.35 -20.68 -22.27
CA SER A 192 -5.23 -20.20 -21.19
C SER A 192 -5.63 -18.77 -21.45
N PHE A 193 -6.92 -18.48 -21.47
CA PHE A 193 -7.47 -17.14 -21.62
C PHE A 193 -8.41 -16.84 -20.47
N SER A 194 -8.26 -15.67 -19.85
CA SER A 194 -9.10 -15.18 -18.77
C SER A 194 -9.57 -13.76 -19.10
N SER A 195 -10.85 -13.51 -18.88
CA SER A 195 -11.44 -12.17 -19.02
C SER A 195 -12.35 -11.91 -17.82
N ASN A 196 -12.15 -10.78 -17.17
CA ASN A 196 -12.92 -10.34 -16.01
C ASN A 196 -13.35 -8.88 -16.20
N VAL A 197 -14.57 -8.57 -15.76
CA VAL A 197 -15.09 -7.20 -15.65
C VAL A 197 -15.50 -6.96 -14.20
N SER A 198 -15.14 -5.80 -13.65
CA SER A 198 -15.67 -5.32 -12.37
C SER A 198 -16.25 -3.92 -12.48
N PHE A 199 -17.28 -3.67 -11.67
CA PHE A 199 -17.92 -2.39 -11.46
C PHE A 199 -17.56 -1.93 -10.05
N ASP A 200 -16.94 -0.77 -9.95
CA ASP A 200 -16.41 -0.20 -8.73
C ASP A 200 -17.30 0.97 -8.31
N VAL A 201 -17.89 0.87 -7.12
CA VAL A 201 -18.71 1.95 -6.52
C VAL A 201 -18.05 2.44 -5.25
N VAL A 202 -18.39 3.65 -4.82
CA VAL A 202 -17.89 4.18 -3.55
C VAL A 202 -18.29 3.25 -2.40
N GLY A 203 -17.31 2.81 -1.60
CA GLY A 203 -17.53 1.85 -0.53
C GLY A 203 -18.24 2.46 0.69
N ARG A 204 -17.79 3.63 1.14
CA ARG A 204 -18.39 4.36 2.27
C ARG A 204 -18.24 5.87 2.08
N LEU A 205 -19.33 6.59 2.31
CA LEU A 205 -19.38 8.06 2.33
C LEU A 205 -19.86 8.57 3.70
N PRO A 206 -19.46 9.79 4.10
CA PRO A 206 -20.04 10.45 5.25
C PRO A 206 -21.55 10.66 5.06
N GLU A 207 -22.31 10.62 6.15
CA GLU A 207 -23.71 11.07 6.12
C GLU A 207 -23.78 12.59 6.29
N PHE A 208 -24.48 13.26 5.38
CA PHE A 208 -24.65 14.71 5.39
C PHE A 208 -26.05 15.14 5.87
N GLN A 209 -26.12 16.29 6.55
CA GLN A 209 -27.39 16.92 6.94
C GLN A 209 -28.12 17.49 5.72
N LYS A 210 -29.46 17.50 5.75
CA LYS A 210 -30.30 17.96 4.63
C LYS A 210 -31.30 19.05 5.03
N THR A 211 -31.12 19.66 6.20
CA THR A 211 -32.09 20.56 6.83
C THR A 211 -31.71 22.04 6.71
N TYR A 212 -30.43 22.37 6.83
CA TYR A 212 -29.93 23.75 6.93
C TYR A 212 -29.11 24.16 5.72
N ALA A 213 -29.31 25.39 5.28
CA ALA A 213 -28.66 25.97 4.12
C ALA A 213 -27.25 26.50 4.42
N GLN A 214 -26.52 26.83 3.36
CA GLN A 214 -25.27 27.56 3.44
C GLN A 214 -25.41 28.88 4.19
N GLY A 215 -24.42 29.20 5.03
CA GLY A 215 -24.46 30.39 5.86
C GLY A 215 -23.72 30.23 7.19
N SER A 216 -23.88 31.25 8.02
CA SER A 216 -23.27 31.34 9.35
C SER A 216 -24.19 32.08 10.31
N GLY A 217 -24.21 31.68 11.57
CA GLY A 217 -25.01 32.31 12.62
C GLY A 217 -26.52 32.34 12.32
N GLY A 218 -27.04 31.32 11.63
CA GLY A 218 -28.44 31.21 11.22
C GLY A 218 -28.81 32.12 10.03
N LYS A 219 -27.86 32.83 9.41
CA LYS A 219 -28.09 33.71 8.27
C LYS A 219 -27.58 33.09 6.98
N PHE A 220 -28.34 33.20 5.91
CA PHE A 220 -27.97 32.69 4.60
C PHE A 220 -26.85 33.54 3.98
N SER A 221 -25.90 32.87 3.33
CA SER A 221 -24.86 33.53 2.55
C SER A 221 -24.47 32.66 1.35
N PRO A 222 -24.70 33.14 0.10
CA PRO A 222 -24.51 32.34 -1.11
C PRO A 222 -23.03 32.02 -1.42
N THR A 223 -22.09 32.64 -0.72
CA THR A 223 -20.64 32.41 -0.88
C THR A 223 -19.99 31.83 0.37
N SER A 224 -20.80 31.43 1.36
CA SER A 224 -20.30 30.79 2.57
C SER A 224 -19.89 29.35 2.28
N GLY A 225 -18.68 28.99 2.71
CA GLY A 225 -18.20 27.61 2.70
C GLY A 225 -18.76 26.75 3.84
N THR A 226 -19.61 27.29 4.71
CA THR A 226 -20.21 26.60 5.85
C THR A 226 -21.73 26.49 5.68
N SER A 227 -22.35 25.54 6.39
CA SER A 227 -23.78 25.25 6.35
C SER A 227 -24.51 25.61 7.64
N TRP A 228 -24.03 26.62 8.36
CA TRP A 228 -24.62 27.15 9.60
C TRP A 228 -25.70 28.23 9.33
N GLY A 229 -26.34 28.17 8.15
CA GLY A 229 -27.42 29.07 7.75
C GLY A 229 -28.80 28.66 8.30
N PRO A 230 -29.88 29.31 7.82
CA PRO A 230 -31.25 28.99 8.21
C PRO A 230 -31.69 27.64 7.65
N LYS A 231 -32.89 27.18 8.04
CA LYS A 231 -33.53 26.01 7.41
C LYS A 231 -33.69 26.26 5.91
N ILE A 232 -33.44 25.25 5.06
CA ILE A 232 -33.55 25.37 3.60
C ILE A 232 -34.96 25.85 3.21
N SER A 233 -36.00 25.37 3.89
CA SER A 233 -37.39 25.78 3.69
C SER A 233 -37.64 27.28 3.88
N GLU A 234 -36.79 27.98 4.63
CA GLU A 234 -36.92 29.41 4.93
C GLU A 234 -36.16 30.31 3.95
N LEU A 235 -35.39 29.75 3.01
CA LEU A 235 -34.66 30.55 2.01
C LEU A 235 -35.55 31.51 1.20
N PRO A 236 -36.80 31.15 0.82
CA PRO A 236 -37.68 32.10 0.14
C PRO A 236 -38.05 33.33 0.98
N ASN A 237 -37.94 33.21 2.30
CA ASN A 237 -38.23 34.27 3.27
C ASN A 237 -36.96 35.04 3.71
N ASP A 238 -35.79 34.72 3.17
CA ASP A 238 -34.57 35.45 3.47
C ASP A 238 -34.70 36.93 3.05
N ALA A 239 -34.30 37.85 3.92
CA ALA A 239 -34.48 39.29 3.71
C ALA A 239 -33.65 39.85 2.54
N THR A 240 -32.55 39.18 2.15
CA THR A 240 -31.64 39.66 1.11
C THR A 240 -31.82 38.92 -0.20
N TYR A 241 -32.09 37.62 -0.14
CA TYR A 241 -32.11 36.72 -1.30
C TYR A 241 -33.46 36.00 -1.51
N GLY A 242 -34.40 36.11 -0.58
CA GLY A 242 -35.67 35.40 -0.64
C GLY A 242 -36.65 36.00 -1.65
N GLY A 243 -37.32 35.16 -2.45
CA GLY A 243 -38.26 35.59 -3.47
C GLY A 243 -39.62 36.04 -2.93
N ASN A 244 -39.93 35.77 -1.66
CA ASN A 244 -41.14 36.24 -0.97
C ASN A 244 -40.98 37.66 -0.40
N THR A 245 -39.74 38.13 -0.24
CA THR A 245 -39.42 39.40 0.44
C THR A 245 -39.23 40.54 -0.56
N ASP A 246 -39.39 41.77 -0.09
CA ASP A 246 -39.08 42.98 -0.86
C ASP A 246 -37.58 43.30 -0.70
N ASN A 247 -36.78 42.97 -1.71
CA ASN A 247 -35.33 43.14 -1.72
C ASN A 247 -34.84 43.60 -3.11
N LYS A 248 -33.54 43.88 -3.23
CA LYS A 248 -32.97 44.41 -4.49
C LYS A 248 -33.21 43.49 -5.69
N TYR A 249 -33.26 42.17 -5.49
CA TYR A 249 -33.46 41.21 -6.56
C TYR A 249 -34.94 41.09 -6.94
N THR A 250 -35.87 41.07 -5.98
CA THR A 250 -37.31 41.06 -6.29
C THR A 250 -37.79 42.40 -6.85
N GLN A 251 -37.10 43.51 -6.56
CA GLN A 251 -37.31 44.80 -7.24
C GLN A 251 -36.90 44.75 -8.72
N GLN A 252 -35.85 44.00 -9.05
CA GLN A 252 -35.35 43.85 -10.42
C GLN A 252 -36.14 42.80 -11.23
N TYR A 253 -36.47 41.66 -10.63
CA TYR A 253 -37.04 40.49 -11.31
C TYR A 253 -38.51 40.18 -10.94
N GLY A 254 -39.13 41.02 -10.10
CA GLY A 254 -40.43 40.74 -9.48
C GLY A 254 -40.33 39.75 -8.32
N LYS A 255 -41.41 39.63 -7.53
CA LYS A 255 -41.50 38.60 -6.47
C LYS A 255 -41.54 37.21 -7.11
N GLN A 256 -40.75 36.29 -6.56
CA GLN A 256 -40.61 34.92 -7.04
C GLN A 256 -41.04 33.98 -5.92
N GLN A 257 -42.36 33.79 -5.79
CA GLN A 257 -42.96 33.08 -4.67
C GLN A 257 -42.38 31.67 -4.52
N GLY A 258 -41.93 31.34 -3.31
CA GLY A 258 -41.35 30.04 -2.98
C GLY A 258 -39.94 29.78 -3.50
N LYS A 259 -39.26 30.77 -4.11
CA LYS A 259 -37.89 30.66 -4.62
C LYS A 259 -36.91 31.58 -3.87
N TYR A 260 -35.62 31.39 -4.08
CA TYR A 260 -34.56 32.27 -3.59
C TYR A 260 -33.49 32.53 -4.66
N TYR A 261 -32.78 33.64 -4.55
CA TYR A 261 -31.79 34.11 -5.52
C TYR A 261 -30.42 33.48 -5.26
N VAL A 262 -29.84 32.85 -6.28
CA VAL A 262 -28.49 32.26 -6.26
C VAL A 262 -27.59 32.98 -7.27
N PRO A 263 -26.63 33.81 -6.80
CA PRO A 263 -25.72 34.55 -7.68
C PRO A 263 -24.96 33.68 -8.69
N GLN A 264 -24.53 32.49 -8.26
CA GLN A 264 -23.77 31.55 -9.08
C GLN A 264 -24.56 31.04 -10.30
N ARG A 265 -25.90 30.99 -10.20
CA ARG A 265 -26.75 30.62 -11.35
C ARG A 265 -26.68 31.70 -12.43
N VAL A 266 -26.76 32.97 -12.04
CA VAL A 266 -26.64 34.10 -12.97
C VAL A 266 -25.26 34.15 -13.60
N SER A 267 -24.20 33.94 -12.79
CA SER A 267 -22.83 33.87 -13.30
C SER A 267 -22.66 32.76 -14.33
N ALA A 268 -23.42 31.66 -14.23
CA ALA A 268 -23.44 30.56 -15.18
C ALA A 268 -24.45 30.74 -16.34
N GLY A 269 -25.07 31.92 -16.50
CA GLY A 269 -26.05 32.17 -17.57
C GLY A 269 -27.41 31.49 -17.35
N LEU A 270 -27.70 31.00 -16.14
CA LEU A 270 -28.95 30.33 -15.77
C LEU A 270 -29.96 31.29 -15.09
N ASP A 271 -31.21 30.83 -14.95
CA ASP A 271 -32.23 31.52 -14.13
C ASP A 271 -31.72 31.71 -12.68
N PRO A 272 -31.64 32.96 -12.15
CA PRO A 272 -31.19 33.23 -10.79
C PRO A 272 -31.99 32.52 -9.69
N TRP A 273 -33.25 32.20 -9.94
CA TRP A 273 -34.19 31.79 -8.90
C TRP A 273 -34.27 30.27 -8.76
N ALA A 274 -33.80 29.76 -7.63
CA ALA A 274 -33.84 28.34 -7.29
C ALA A 274 -34.99 28.02 -6.34
N THR A 275 -35.55 26.81 -6.49
CA THR A 275 -36.48 26.24 -5.51
C THR A 275 -35.66 25.67 -4.34
N PRO A 276 -36.03 25.93 -3.07
CA PRO A 276 -35.33 25.34 -1.94
C PRO A 276 -35.44 23.82 -1.93
N GLN A 277 -34.30 23.16 -1.96
CA GLN A 277 -34.17 21.70 -1.83
C GLN A 277 -32.79 21.35 -1.30
N ALA A 278 -32.63 20.10 -0.84
CA ALA A 278 -31.35 19.56 -0.42
C ALA A 278 -30.75 18.67 -1.51
N TYR A 279 -29.47 18.87 -1.81
CA TYR A 279 -28.69 18.12 -2.79
C TYR A 279 -27.74 17.15 -2.08
N ASP A 280 -27.48 16.00 -2.70
CA ASP A 280 -26.55 14.99 -2.20
C ASP A 280 -25.24 15.06 -2.98
N ASN A 281 -24.59 16.24 -2.90
CA ASN A 281 -23.45 16.60 -3.74
C ASN A 281 -22.32 15.56 -3.71
N ALA A 282 -22.07 14.94 -2.56
CA ALA A 282 -21.05 13.90 -2.45
C ALA A 282 -21.41 12.64 -3.22
N LYS A 283 -22.66 12.18 -3.11
CA LYS A 283 -23.14 10.99 -3.83
C LYS A 283 -23.19 11.22 -5.34
N ASP A 284 -23.66 12.39 -5.75
CA ASP A 284 -23.84 12.75 -7.17
C ASP A 284 -22.52 13.03 -7.90
N PHE A 285 -21.43 13.24 -7.15
CA PHE A 285 -20.10 13.50 -7.70
C PHE A 285 -19.36 12.24 -8.18
N PHE A 286 -19.61 11.08 -7.55
CA PHE A 286 -18.90 9.85 -7.87
C PHE A 286 -19.66 9.01 -8.90
N ASP A 287 -18.92 8.50 -9.88
CA ASP A 287 -19.40 7.59 -10.91
C ASP A 287 -19.20 6.12 -10.50
N THR A 288 -19.79 5.20 -11.27
CA THR A 288 -19.42 3.78 -11.21
C THR A 288 -18.21 3.55 -12.12
N GLY A 289 -17.08 3.23 -11.51
CA GLY A 289 -15.87 2.83 -12.24
C GLY A 289 -16.03 1.46 -12.88
N ILE A 290 -15.30 1.22 -13.97
CA ILE A 290 -15.35 -0.04 -14.71
C ILE A 290 -13.93 -0.52 -14.94
N THR A 291 -13.63 -1.76 -14.54
CA THR A 291 -12.34 -2.40 -14.79
C THR A 291 -12.51 -3.62 -15.68
N TRP A 292 -11.77 -3.64 -16.80
CA TRP A 292 -11.61 -4.81 -17.67
C TRP A 292 -10.21 -5.39 -17.50
N SER A 293 -10.11 -6.69 -17.27
CA SER A 293 -8.84 -7.40 -17.18
C SER A 293 -8.85 -8.65 -18.06
N ASN A 294 -7.95 -8.68 -19.03
CA ASN A 294 -7.81 -9.76 -20.00
C ASN A 294 -6.38 -10.32 -19.92
N SER A 295 -6.24 -11.64 -19.88
CA SER A 295 -4.94 -12.31 -19.93
C SER A 295 -5.01 -13.52 -20.85
N LEU A 296 -4.02 -13.64 -21.73
CA LEU A 296 -3.81 -14.76 -22.65
C LEU A 296 -2.42 -15.33 -22.40
N ASN A 297 -2.35 -16.61 -22.04
CA ASN A 297 -1.10 -17.34 -21.89
C ASN A 297 -1.03 -18.54 -22.84
N VAL A 298 0.08 -18.68 -23.56
CA VAL A 298 0.40 -19.84 -24.40
C VAL A 298 1.69 -20.46 -23.88
N ALA A 299 1.62 -21.69 -23.39
CA ALA A 299 2.75 -22.36 -22.79
C ALA A 299 2.88 -23.81 -23.29
N GLN A 300 4.10 -24.31 -23.47
CA GLN A 300 4.33 -25.67 -23.97
C GLN A 300 5.61 -26.27 -23.37
N MET A 301 5.55 -27.58 -23.09
CA MET A 301 6.72 -28.41 -22.82
C MET A 301 7.05 -29.26 -24.06
N LEU A 302 8.24 -29.05 -24.62
CA LEU A 302 8.86 -29.86 -25.67
C LEU A 302 9.76 -30.94 -25.03
N GLU A 303 10.49 -31.72 -25.83
CA GLU A 303 11.35 -32.79 -25.29
C GLU A 303 12.48 -32.27 -24.39
N LYS A 304 13.12 -31.18 -24.82
CA LYS A 304 14.28 -30.56 -24.16
C LYS A 304 14.05 -29.11 -23.77
N SER A 305 12.94 -28.50 -24.16
CA SER A 305 12.69 -27.08 -23.97
C SER A 305 11.28 -26.83 -23.46
N SER A 306 11.06 -25.73 -22.77
CA SER A 306 9.73 -25.19 -22.46
C SER A 306 9.69 -23.72 -22.81
N TYR A 307 8.53 -23.24 -23.22
CA TYR A 307 8.30 -21.80 -23.38
C TYR A 307 6.94 -21.40 -22.84
N SER A 308 6.80 -20.12 -22.51
CA SER A 308 5.54 -19.48 -22.14
C SER A 308 5.54 -18.04 -22.65
N ILE A 309 4.43 -17.63 -23.25
CA ILE A 309 4.17 -16.25 -23.68
C ILE A 309 2.86 -15.83 -23.02
N SER A 310 2.89 -14.76 -22.22
CA SER A 310 1.70 -14.12 -21.68
C SER A 310 1.50 -12.74 -22.28
N LEU A 311 0.25 -12.39 -22.55
CA LEU A 311 -0.21 -11.06 -22.90
C LEU A 311 -1.31 -10.68 -21.91
N GLY A 312 -1.19 -9.52 -21.29
CA GLY A 312 -2.17 -8.99 -20.35
C GLY A 312 -2.56 -7.57 -20.70
N ASN A 313 -3.84 -7.24 -20.49
CA ASN A 313 -4.37 -5.89 -20.55
C ASN A 313 -5.27 -5.66 -19.34
N THR A 314 -5.13 -4.51 -18.69
CA THR A 314 -6.04 -3.99 -17.68
C THR A 314 -6.41 -2.57 -18.06
N HIS A 315 -7.70 -2.28 -18.21
CA HIS A 315 -8.24 -0.92 -18.38
C HIS A 315 -9.17 -0.66 -17.20
N GLN A 316 -8.97 0.43 -16.48
CA GLN A 316 -9.70 0.75 -15.26
C GLN A 316 -10.12 2.22 -15.26
N ASP A 317 -11.42 2.47 -15.31
CA ASP A 317 -12.02 3.77 -15.02
C ASP A 317 -12.22 3.92 -13.50
N GLY A 318 -11.84 5.07 -12.95
CA GLY A 318 -12.05 5.38 -11.54
C GLY A 318 -13.50 5.77 -11.21
N ILE A 319 -13.80 5.89 -9.91
CA ILE A 319 -15.07 6.44 -9.40
C ILE A 319 -15.19 7.96 -9.58
N ILE A 320 -14.15 8.61 -10.11
CA ILE A 320 -14.17 9.99 -10.58
C ILE A 320 -13.75 9.93 -12.04
N SER A 321 -14.56 10.50 -12.92
CA SER A 321 -14.41 10.36 -14.37
C SER A 321 -13.08 10.86 -14.96
N SER A 322 -12.35 11.72 -14.25
CA SER A 322 -11.01 12.19 -14.64
C SER A 322 -9.86 11.29 -14.15
N THR A 323 -10.15 10.14 -13.55
CA THR A 323 -9.14 9.22 -12.98
C THR A 323 -9.25 7.84 -13.63
N GLY A 324 -8.12 7.19 -13.87
CA GLY A 324 -8.09 5.91 -14.57
C GLY A 324 -6.71 5.29 -14.65
N MET A 325 -6.64 4.06 -15.16
CA MET A 325 -5.39 3.36 -15.41
C MET A 325 -5.51 2.42 -16.61
N ASP A 326 -4.53 2.49 -17.50
CA ASP A 326 -4.27 1.52 -18.55
C ASP A 326 -2.96 0.80 -18.29
N ARG A 327 -2.98 -0.54 -18.34
CA ARG A 327 -1.78 -1.39 -18.22
C ARG A 327 -1.78 -2.45 -19.29
N TYR A 328 -0.66 -2.57 -19.98
CA TYR A 328 -0.38 -3.67 -20.91
C TYR A 328 0.89 -4.36 -20.49
N ASN A 329 0.87 -5.69 -20.45
CA ASN A 329 2.04 -6.50 -20.15
C ASN A 329 2.25 -7.57 -21.22
N VAL A 330 3.52 -7.81 -21.54
CA VAL A 330 3.98 -8.89 -22.39
C VAL A 330 5.09 -9.61 -21.65
N LYS A 331 4.92 -10.91 -21.46
CA LYS A 331 5.93 -11.76 -20.86
C LYS A 331 6.32 -12.87 -21.82
N VAL A 332 7.62 -13.13 -21.91
CA VAL A 332 8.18 -14.27 -22.63
C VAL A 332 9.19 -14.97 -21.72
N SER A 333 9.05 -16.28 -21.58
CA SER A 333 10.04 -17.11 -20.87
C SER A 333 10.32 -18.37 -21.66
N ALA A 334 11.58 -18.80 -21.69
CA ALA A 334 11.95 -20.08 -22.25
C ALA A 334 13.08 -20.72 -21.44
N ASP A 335 13.03 -22.04 -21.33
CA ASP A 335 14.06 -22.88 -20.72
C ASP A 335 14.44 -23.98 -21.71
N THR A 336 15.73 -24.32 -21.78
CA THR A 336 16.23 -25.37 -22.67
C THR A 336 17.34 -26.15 -22.00
N LYS A 337 17.18 -27.48 -22.01
CA LYS A 337 18.21 -28.46 -21.68
C LYS A 337 19.10 -28.68 -22.92
N LEU A 338 20.21 -27.95 -22.98
CA LEU A 338 21.18 -27.98 -24.07
C LEU A 338 21.87 -29.35 -24.17
N THR A 339 22.28 -29.91 -23.03
CA THR A 339 22.86 -31.26 -22.91
C THR A 339 22.32 -31.95 -21.65
N SER A 340 22.79 -33.16 -21.31
CA SER A 340 22.43 -33.81 -20.04
C SER A 340 22.75 -32.95 -18.82
N ASN A 341 23.82 -32.15 -18.92
CA ASN A 341 24.42 -31.40 -17.81
C ASN A 341 24.21 -29.89 -17.95
N TRP A 342 24.00 -29.38 -19.16
CA TRP A 342 23.82 -27.94 -19.41
C TRP A 342 22.36 -27.59 -19.67
N SER A 343 21.88 -26.56 -18.98
CA SER A 343 20.62 -25.88 -19.28
C SER A 343 20.81 -24.38 -19.34
N SER A 344 20.00 -23.72 -20.15
CA SER A 344 19.94 -22.26 -20.24
C SER A 344 18.49 -21.83 -20.28
N GLY A 345 18.20 -20.61 -19.85
CA GLY A 345 16.88 -20.04 -19.93
C GLY A 345 16.91 -18.52 -19.85
N PHE A 346 15.79 -17.92 -20.22
CA PHE A 346 15.58 -16.49 -20.05
C PHE A 346 14.14 -16.20 -19.70
N THR A 347 13.92 -15.04 -19.07
CA THR A 347 12.61 -14.45 -18.85
C THR A 347 12.71 -12.96 -19.18
N ALA A 348 11.73 -12.44 -19.91
CA ALA A 348 11.64 -11.05 -20.31
C ALA A 348 10.20 -10.57 -20.14
N ASN A 349 10.04 -9.42 -19.50
CA ASN A 349 8.76 -8.77 -19.24
C ASN A 349 8.86 -7.34 -19.76
N TYR A 350 7.86 -6.92 -20.52
CA TYR A 350 7.66 -5.53 -20.91
C TYR A 350 6.29 -5.07 -20.43
N ILE A 351 6.25 -3.93 -19.75
CA ILE A 351 5.05 -3.38 -19.13
C ILE A 351 4.98 -1.90 -19.47
N THR A 352 3.83 -1.46 -19.93
CA THR A 352 3.49 -0.04 -20.04
C THR A 352 2.27 0.23 -19.17
N THR A 353 2.31 1.34 -18.45
CA THR A 353 1.24 1.74 -17.53
C THR A 353 1.05 3.25 -17.64
N SER A 354 -0.18 3.67 -17.87
CA SER A 354 -0.59 5.08 -17.87
C SER A 354 -1.66 5.24 -16.79
N ILE A 355 -1.50 6.23 -15.92
CA ILE A 355 -2.38 6.47 -14.78
C ILE A 355 -2.79 7.93 -14.78
N ASP A 356 -4.09 8.19 -14.80
CA ASP A 356 -4.67 9.52 -14.58
C ASP A 356 -5.16 9.61 -13.13
N LYS A 357 -4.72 10.66 -12.42
CA LYS A 357 -4.97 10.87 -11.00
C LYS A 357 -5.68 12.18 -10.72
N ALA A 358 -6.15 12.28 -9.49
CA ALA A 358 -6.65 13.52 -8.91
C ALA A 358 -5.92 13.85 -7.61
N VAL A 359 -5.82 15.15 -7.35
CA VAL A 359 -5.22 15.69 -6.12
C VAL A 359 -6.13 15.39 -4.93
N THR A 360 -5.50 15.08 -3.80
CA THR A 360 -6.18 14.85 -2.52
C THR A 360 -5.67 15.84 -1.45
N SER A 361 -6.20 15.77 -0.23
CA SER A 361 -5.74 16.61 0.90
C SER A 361 -5.87 18.12 0.63
N GLY A 362 -4.83 18.93 0.93
CA GLY A 362 -4.84 20.39 1.07
C GLY A 362 -5.48 21.18 -0.06
N ASN A 363 -5.27 20.73 -1.29
CA ASN A 363 -5.77 21.33 -2.53
C ASN A 363 -6.60 20.34 -3.37
N GLY A 364 -7.07 19.25 -2.76
CA GLY A 364 -7.85 18.22 -3.44
C GLY A 364 -9.28 18.62 -3.75
N LEU A 365 -9.83 18.05 -4.82
CA LEU A 365 -11.20 18.29 -5.29
C LEU A 365 -12.26 17.94 -4.23
N LEU A 366 -12.00 16.92 -3.39
CA LEU A 366 -12.94 16.46 -2.37
C LEU A 366 -13.16 17.48 -1.25
N ARG A 367 -12.27 18.47 -1.11
CA ARG A 367 -12.51 19.59 -0.20
C ARG A 367 -13.79 20.33 -0.54
N THR A 368 -14.08 20.47 -1.84
CA THR A 368 -15.24 21.22 -2.31
C THR A 368 -16.47 20.33 -2.35
N VAL A 369 -16.30 19.04 -2.65
CA VAL A 369 -17.38 18.05 -2.67
C VAL A 369 -17.94 17.77 -1.27
N TYR A 370 -17.09 17.35 -0.32
CA TYR A 370 -17.54 16.97 1.03
C TYR A 370 -17.96 18.17 1.89
N ALA A 371 -17.46 19.38 1.60
CA ALA A 371 -17.91 20.59 2.29
C ALA A 371 -19.05 21.31 1.57
N ALA A 372 -19.58 20.77 0.46
CA ALA A 372 -20.64 21.40 -0.30
C ALA A 372 -21.91 21.52 0.56
N PRO A 373 -22.45 22.74 0.76
CA PRO A 373 -23.69 22.90 1.49
C PRO A 373 -24.85 22.16 0.80
N PRO A 374 -25.76 21.54 1.56
CA PRO A 374 -26.86 20.80 0.95
C PRO A 374 -27.83 21.70 0.20
N SER A 375 -27.85 23.01 0.44
CA SER A 375 -28.69 23.95 -0.33
C SER A 375 -28.10 24.30 -1.71
N TYR A 376 -26.83 23.98 -1.97
CA TYR A 376 -26.13 24.33 -3.19
C TYR A 376 -26.09 23.15 -4.16
N ASP A 377 -26.46 23.39 -5.40
CA ASP A 377 -26.46 22.40 -6.49
C ASP A 377 -25.08 22.35 -7.16
N LEU A 378 -24.17 21.51 -6.65
CA LEU A 378 -22.78 21.49 -7.13
C LEU A 378 -22.66 20.98 -8.57
N ALA A 379 -23.47 19.97 -8.94
CA ALA A 379 -23.46 19.36 -10.27
C ALA A 379 -24.31 20.14 -11.28
N GLY A 380 -25.43 20.72 -10.84
CA GLY A 380 -26.39 21.41 -11.71
C GLY A 380 -26.05 22.86 -12.02
N ILE A 381 -25.10 23.47 -11.31
CA ILE A 381 -24.58 24.82 -11.61
C ILE A 381 -23.22 24.69 -12.32
N PRO A 382 -23.08 25.19 -13.57
CA PRO A 382 -21.82 25.20 -14.28
C PRO A 382 -20.66 25.75 -13.45
N SER A 383 -19.53 25.06 -13.51
CA SER A 383 -18.36 25.27 -12.65
C SER A 383 -17.52 26.50 -13.01
N HIS A 384 -17.91 27.23 -14.06
CA HIS A 384 -17.29 28.45 -14.53
C HIS A 384 -18.34 29.51 -14.90
N VAL A 385 -17.88 30.76 -15.06
CA VAL A 385 -18.71 31.87 -15.54
C VAL A 385 -19.06 31.67 -17.01
N ASP A 386 -20.28 32.03 -17.41
CA ASP A 386 -20.73 31.93 -18.80
C ASP A 386 -19.80 32.70 -19.74
N GLY A 387 -19.45 32.06 -20.86
CA GLY A 387 -18.48 32.58 -21.82
C GLY A 387 -17.01 32.67 -21.35
N ASN A 388 -16.68 32.29 -20.11
CA ASN A 388 -15.31 32.33 -19.58
C ASN A 388 -14.96 31.07 -18.76
N PRO A 389 -14.43 30.01 -19.40
CA PRO A 389 -14.12 28.76 -18.72
C PRO A 389 -12.97 28.86 -17.72
N TYR A 390 -12.24 29.97 -17.66
CA TYR A 390 -11.09 30.15 -16.75
C TYR A 390 -11.42 30.96 -15.49
N THR A 391 -12.67 31.40 -15.36
CA THR A 391 -13.16 32.03 -14.13
C THR A 391 -14.11 31.07 -13.44
N GLN A 392 -13.63 30.47 -12.35
CA GLN A 392 -14.38 29.48 -11.61
C GLN A 392 -15.65 30.08 -10.99
N ASN A 393 -16.72 29.29 -10.98
CA ASN A 393 -17.99 29.59 -10.36
C ASN A 393 -18.23 28.57 -9.24
N SER A 394 -18.13 29.01 -8.00
CA SER A 394 -18.16 28.14 -6.83
C SER A 394 -18.91 28.81 -5.68
N PHE A 395 -19.45 27.99 -4.77
CA PHE A 395 -20.04 28.48 -3.52
C PHE A 395 -18.98 29.00 -2.54
N ARG A 396 -17.69 28.77 -2.80
CA ARG A 396 -16.56 29.27 -1.98
C ARG A 396 -15.33 29.54 -2.86
N GLY A 397 -14.53 30.55 -2.50
CA GLY A 397 -13.47 31.07 -3.37
C GLY A 397 -12.04 30.54 -3.13
N SER A 398 -11.74 29.93 -1.99
CA SER A 398 -10.36 29.56 -1.63
C SER A 398 -9.89 28.20 -2.16
N PHE A 399 -10.77 27.46 -2.84
CA PHE A 399 -10.52 26.12 -3.34
C PHE A 399 -11.10 25.99 -4.74
N ASP A 400 -10.48 25.13 -5.56
CA ASP A 400 -11.03 24.86 -6.88
C ASP A 400 -12.42 24.22 -6.78
N ASN A 401 -13.31 24.59 -7.69
CA ASN A 401 -14.53 23.86 -7.96
C ASN A 401 -14.14 22.46 -8.48
N ALA A 402 -14.74 21.41 -7.90
CA ALA A 402 -14.36 20.03 -8.20
C ALA A 402 -14.55 19.68 -9.69
N TYR A 403 -15.70 20.03 -10.28
CA TYR A 403 -15.97 19.78 -11.70
C TYR A 403 -15.07 20.61 -12.61
N TRP A 404 -14.75 21.85 -12.22
CA TRP A 404 -13.78 22.68 -12.95
C TRP A 404 -12.39 22.06 -12.95
N ALA A 405 -11.93 21.60 -11.77
CA ALA A 405 -10.61 21.01 -11.60
C ALA A 405 -10.44 19.72 -12.42
N MET A 406 -11.48 18.90 -12.52
CA MET A 406 -11.47 17.67 -13.34
C MET A 406 -11.23 17.94 -14.82
N GLU A 407 -11.68 19.09 -15.33
CA GLU A 407 -11.54 19.46 -16.74
C GLU A 407 -10.25 20.24 -17.03
N ASN A 408 -9.73 20.97 -16.04
CA ASN A 408 -8.68 21.98 -16.24
C ASN A 408 -7.34 21.64 -15.57
N ASN A 409 -7.33 20.73 -14.59
CA ASN A 409 -6.11 20.23 -13.95
C ASN A 409 -5.83 18.80 -14.45
N LYS A 410 -4.56 18.41 -14.52
CA LYS A 410 -4.13 17.11 -15.03
C LYS A 410 -2.97 16.57 -14.21
N PHE A 411 -3.07 15.32 -13.76
CA PHE A 411 -2.05 14.61 -12.99
C PHE A 411 -1.85 13.22 -13.59
N THR A 412 -0.69 12.96 -14.20
CA THR A 412 -0.46 11.69 -14.92
C THR A 412 0.84 11.01 -14.54
N GLU A 413 0.83 9.67 -14.54
CA GLU A 413 2.02 8.82 -14.46
C GLU A 413 2.11 7.88 -15.66
N ASP A 414 3.11 8.05 -16.51
CA ASP A 414 3.35 7.20 -17.68
C ASP A 414 4.65 6.42 -17.52
N THR A 415 4.55 5.10 -17.41
CA THR A 415 5.68 4.20 -17.16
C THR A 415 5.90 3.25 -18.32
N ASN A 416 7.16 3.11 -18.73
CA ASN A 416 7.62 2.03 -19.59
C ASN A 416 8.71 1.25 -18.88
N ARG A 417 8.50 -0.06 -18.72
CA ARG A 417 9.35 -0.93 -17.91
C ARG A 417 9.69 -2.21 -18.64
N PHE A 418 10.98 -2.55 -18.63
CA PHE A 418 11.49 -3.85 -19.02
C PHE A 418 12.21 -4.49 -17.83
N PHE A 419 11.85 -5.72 -17.50
CA PHE A 419 12.68 -6.51 -16.58
C PHE A 419 12.79 -7.96 -17.00
N GLY A 420 13.96 -8.53 -16.77
CA GLY A 420 14.23 -9.89 -17.19
C GLY A 420 15.62 -10.36 -16.84
N ASN A 421 15.85 -11.64 -17.06
CA ASN A 421 17.13 -12.28 -16.85
C ASN A 421 17.41 -13.36 -17.90
N VAL A 422 18.69 -13.68 -18.05
CA VAL A 422 19.19 -14.85 -18.77
C VAL A 422 20.13 -15.60 -17.85
N TYR A 423 20.11 -16.91 -17.90
CA TYR A 423 20.96 -17.75 -17.07
C TYR A 423 21.49 -18.96 -17.83
N ALA A 424 22.66 -19.43 -17.40
CA ALA A 424 23.21 -20.72 -17.77
C ALA A 424 23.47 -21.53 -16.49
N SER A 425 23.19 -22.82 -16.55
CA SER A 425 23.36 -23.74 -15.43
C SER A 425 24.06 -25.01 -15.90
N TYR A 426 25.11 -25.40 -15.18
CA TYR A 426 25.77 -26.68 -15.30
C TYR A 426 25.41 -27.55 -14.09
N GLN A 427 24.90 -28.75 -14.33
CA GLN A 427 24.55 -29.72 -13.31
C GLN A 427 25.24 -31.04 -13.59
N THR A 428 25.87 -31.63 -12.58
CA THR A 428 26.44 -32.98 -12.64
C THR A 428 26.15 -33.71 -11.34
N ASP A 429 25.89 -35.00 -11.45
CA ASP A 429 25.82 -35.95 -10.33
C ASP A 429 27.14 -36.70 -10.14
N PHE A 430 28.19 -36.32 -10.88
CA PHE A 430 29.48 -37.00 -10.95
C PHE A 430 29.38 -38.50 -11.29
N GLY A 431 28.28 -38.93 -11.93
CA GLY A 431 28.00 -40.35 -12.18
C GLY A 431 27.66 -41.14 -10.91
N THR A 432 27.32 -40.46 -9.82
CA THR A 432 26.95 -41.04 -8.53
C THR A 432 25.47 -40.80 -8.23
N THR A 433 24.89 -41.53 -7.27
CA THR A 433 23.49 -41.33 -6.86
C THR A 433 23.35 -40.42 -5.65
N ASN A 434 24.46 -40.06 -5.01
CA ASN A 434 24.46 -39.49 -3.68
C ASN A 434 25.11 -38.10 -3.61
N HIS A 435 25.66 -37.56 -4.70
CA HIS A 435 26.15 -36.17 -4.77
C HIS A 435 25.63 -35.48 -6.04
N LYS A 436 25.35 -34.18 -5.96
CA LYS A 436 24.93 -33.35 -7.07
C LYS A 436 25.51 -31.94 -6.94
N LEU A 437 26.19 -31.48 -7.98
CA LEU A 437 26.63 -30.09 -8.12
C LEU A 437 25.73 -29.38 -9.13
N ASN A 438 25.31 -28.16 -8.82
CA ASN A 438 24.66 -27.22 -9.73
C ASN A 438 25.37 -25.86 -9.65
N ALA A 439 26.02 -25.45 -10.74
CA ALA A 439 26.58 -24.12 -10.88
C ALA A 439 25.70 -23.31 -11.85
N LYS A 440 25.08 -22.24 -11.35
CA LYS A 440 24.20 -21.35 -12.11
C LYS A 440 24.77 -19.94 -12.11
N TYR A 441 24.90 -19.36 -13.30
CA TYR A 441 25.22 -17.95 -13.49
C TYR A 441 24.04 -17.25 -14.18
N MET A 442 23.60 -16.14 -13.61
CA MET A 442 22.44 -15.38 -14.06
C MET A 442 22.81 -13.90 -14.15
N VAL A 443 22.36 -13.25 -15.22
CA VAL A 443 22.44 -11.80 -15.39
C VAL A 443 21.07 -11.25 -15.77
N GLY A 444 20.72 -10.08 -15.25
CA GLY A 444 19.42 -9.47 -15.49
C GLY A 444 19.44 -7.96 -15.32
N VAL A 445 18.36 -7.32 -15.75
CA VAL A 445 18.17 -5.87 -15.66
C VAL A 445 16.71 -5.55 -15.37
N ASP A 446 16.46 -4.61 -14.44
CA ASP A 446 15.18 -3.94 -14.22
C ASP A 446 15.38 -2.50 -14.68
N ALA A 447 14.82 -2.14 -15.82
CA ALA A 447 14.96 -0.82 -16.41
C ALA A 447 13.60 -0.22 -16.70
N TYR A 448 13.36 0.97 -16.17
CA TYR A 448 12.12 1.68 -16.43
C TYR A 448 12.34 3.19 -16.47
N THR A 449 11.41 3.88 -17.13
CA THR A 449 11.25 5.32 -17.01
C THR A 449 9.81 5.62 -16.71
N THR A 450 9.59 6.49 -15.73
CA THR A 450 8.27 7.04 -15.42
C THR A 450 8.31 8.55 -15.63
N HIS A 451 7.35 9.04 -16.40
CA HIS A 451 7.10 10.45 -16.67
C HIS A 451 5.87 10.89 -15.88
N TYR A 452 6.00 11.99 -15.16
CA TYR A 452 4.98 12.61 -14.35
C TYR A 452 4.65 13.99 -14.93
N VAL A 453 3.36 14.32 -14.94
CA VAL A 453 2.87 15.67 -15.25
C VAL A 453 1.88 16.08 -14.17
N ASP A 454 2.21 17.14 -13.42
CA ASP A 454 1.28 17.79 -12.50
C ASP A 454 0.97 19.18 -13.05
N SER A 455 -0.27 19.39 -13.51
CA SER A 455 -0.68 20.60 -14.21
C SER A 455 -1.91 21.20 -13.56
N TYR A 456 -1.78 22.43 -13.09
CA TYR A 456 -2.87 23.27 -12.63
C TYR A 456 -3.21 24.29 -13.72
N GLY A 457 -4.47 24.27 -14.17
CA GLY A 457 -4.93 25.11 -15.27
C GLY A 457 -4.96 26.60 -14.95
N TYR A 458 -5.01 27.41 -16.00
CA TYR A 458 -5.29 28.84 -15.85
C TYR A 458 -6.63 29.04 -15.15
N GLY A 459 -6.67 29.82 -14.06
CA GLY A 459 -7.85 29.97 -13.22
C GLY A 459 -7.86 29.10 -11.96
N SER A 460 -6.94 28.13 -11.81
CA SER A 460 -6.80 27.36 -10.56
C SER A 460 -6.37 28.26 -9.41
N ASN A 461 -6.91 28.03 -8.23
CA ASN A 461 -6.47 28.65 -6.99
C ASN A 461 -5.05 28.20 -6.61
N THR A 462 -4.60 27.05 -7.12
CA THR A 462 -3.20 26.62 -7.03
C THR A 462 -2.38 27.35 -8.11
N GLY A 463 -1.20 27.87 -7.76
CA GLY A 463 -0.38 28.66 -8.69
C GLY A 463 -0.87 30.10 -8.91
N GLY A 464 -1.75 30.62 -8.04
CA GLY A 464 -2.14 32.04 -8.00
C GLY A 464 -3.05 32.50 -9.15
N GLY A 465 -3.85 31.59 -9.74
CA GLY A 465 -4.86 31.93 -10.76
C GLY A 465 -4.34 31.96 -12.20
N ARG A 466 -3.02 31.83 -12.43
CA ARG A 466 -2.41 31.90 -13.78
C ARG A 466 -1.77 30.59 -14.23
N GLY A 467 -2.05 29.51 -13.51
CA GLY A 467 -1.63 28.15 -13.82
C GLY A 467 -0.17 27.85 -13.50
N GLN A 468 0.11 26.56 -13.39
CA GLN A 468 1.40 25.97 -13.06
C GLN A 468 1.50 24.59 -13.72
N ILE A 469 2.70 24.18 -14.10
CA ILE A 469 2.99 22.83 -14.60
C ILE A 469 4.33 22.34 -14.07
N GLU A 470 4.36 21.08 -13.68
CA GLU A 470 5.55 20.34 -13.34
C GLU A 470 5.65 19.12 -14.26
N ASN A 471 6.72 19.06 -15.06
CA ASN A 471 7.07 17.86 -15.80
C ASN A 471 8.30 17.25 -15.15
N TYR A 472 8.22 16.00 -14.72
CA TYR A 472 9.37 15.36 -14.10
C TYR A 472 9.37 13.87 -14.37
N GLY A 473 10.50 13.23 -14.18
CA GLY A 473 10.57 11.80 -14.43
C GLY A 473 11.82 11.16 -13.89
N TRP A 474 11.69 9.85 -13.70
CA TRP A 474 12.71 9.01 -13.12
C TRP A 474 13.04 7.88 -14.08
N THR A 475 14.30 7.83 -14.50
CA THR A 475 14.85 6.66 -15.21
C THR A 475 15.66 5.85 -14.23
N ASN A 476 15.31 4.58 -14.08
CA ASN A 476 16.01 3.63 -13.24
C ASN A 476 16.51 2.47 -14.09
N ALA A 477 17.74 2.03 -13.86
CA ALA A 477 18.30 0.82 -14.44
C ALA A 477 19.13 0.07 -13.39
N THR A 478 18.60 -1.05 -12.91
CA THR A 478 19.25 -1.92 -11.92
C THR A 478 19.68 -3.21 -12.58
N TYR A 479 21.00 -3.38 -12.72
CA TYR A 479 21.62 -4.58 -13.26
C TYR A 479 21.99 -5.54 -12.12
N ASN A 480 21.74 -6.83 -12.33
CA ASN A 480 22.10 -7.89 -11.40
C ASN A 480 22.95 -8.94 -12.12
N SER A 481 24.03 -9.37 -11.47
CA SER A 481 24.84 -10.53 -11.85
C SER A 481 24.95 -11.42 -10.63
N LEU A 482 24.58 -12.68 -10.77
CA LEU A 482 24.48 -13.64 -9.68
C LEU A 482 25.12 -14.98 -10.11
N LEU A 483 26.18 -15.36 -9.41
CA LEU A 483 26.76 -16.69 -9.48
C LEU A 483 26.37 -17.47 -8.23
N THR A 484 25.83 -18.67 -8.41
CA THR A 484 25.52 -19.60 -7.32
C THR A 484 26.07 -20.98 -7.67
N ILE A 485 26.81 -21.59 -6.75
CA ILE A 485 27.30 -22.96 -6.83
C ILE A 485 26.70 -23.71 -5.66
N ASN A 486 25.84 -24.67 -5.95
CA ASN A 486 25.15 -25.52 -4.99
C ASN A 486 25.69 -26.96 -5.08
N TYR A 487 26.06 -27.54 -3.95
CA TYR A 487 26.51 -28.92 -3.81
C TYR A 487 25.63 -29.64 -2.78
N ASP A 488 24.82 -30.58 -3.26
CA ASP A 488 24.00 -31.48 -2.43
C ASP A 488 24.72 -32.83 -2.30
N TRP A 489 24.95 -33.30 -1.08
CA TRP A 489 25.59 -34.57 -0.78
C TRP A 489 24.76 -35.36 0.25
N HIS A 490 24.17 -36.45 -0.20
CA HIS A 490 23.61 -37.50 0.64
C HIS A 490 24.74 -38.42 1.09
N ILE A 491 25.22 -38.25 2.32
CA ILE A 491 26.40 -38.97 2.82
C ILE A 491 26.05 -40.44 3.08
N ASN A 492 24.91 -40.67 3.72
CA ASN A 492 24.30 -41.97 4.00
C ASN A 492 22.82 -41.75 4.34
N GLU A 493 22.11 -42.82 4.72
CA GLU A 493 20.67 -42.76 5.05
C GLU A 493 20.34 -41.76 6.17
N ASP A 494 21.29 -41.52 7.08
CA ASP A 494 21.12 -40.61 8.21
C ASP A 494 21.56 -39.19 7.85
N TRP A 495 22.62 -38.98 7.08
CA TRP A 495 23.24 -37.66 6.92
C TRP A 495 23.06 -37.08 5.53
N GLY A 496 22.51 -35.87 5.48
CA GLY A 496 22.52 -35.01 4.30
C GLY A 496 23.35 -33.75 4.55
N LEU A 497 24.06 -33.30 3.53
CA LEU A 497 24.78 -32.04 3.52
C LEU A 497 24.39 -31.28 2.26
N ASN A 498 24.19 -29.98 2.40
CA ASN A 498 24.06 -29.06 1.31
C ASN A 498 24.99 -27.86 1.55
N ALA A 499 25.75 -27.47 0.52
CA ALA A 499 26.57 -26.28 0.58
C ALA A 499 26.31 -25.39 -0.65
N VAL A 500 26.06 -24.11 -0.41
CA VAL A 500 25.90 -23.10 -1.45
C VAL A 500 26.95 -22.03 -1.24
N VAL A 501 27.64 -21.63 -2.30
CA VAL A 501 28.50 -20.44 -2.32
C VAL A 501 28.15 -19.58 -3.53
N GLY A 502 28.32 -18.28 -3.41
CA GLY A 502 27.98 -17.39 -4.50
C GLY A 502 28.52 -15.98 -4.36
N ASN A 503 28.35 -15.25 -5.46
CA ASN A 503 28.68 -13.84 -5.58
C ASN A 503 27.54 -13.12 -6.28
N GLU A 504 27.27 -11.91 -5.84
CA GLU A 504 26.27 -11.03 -6.42
C GLU A 504 26.85 -9.64 -6.66
N ILE A 505 26.61 -9.09 -7.84
CA ILE A 505 26.91 -7.69 -8.17
C ILE A 505 25.60 -7.02 -8.57
N ILE A 506 25.29 -5.92 -7.89
CA ILE A 506 24.15 -5.08 -8.21
C ILE A 506 24.67 -3.69 -8.54
N GLN A 507 24.28 -3.17 -9.69
CA GLN A 507 24.55 -1.79 -10.09
C GLN A 507 23.21 -1.12 -10.34
N SER A 508 22.91 -0.06 -9.60
CA SER A 508 21.75 0.78 -9.85
C SER A 508 22.20 2.13 -10.40
N ASN A 509 21.56 2.55 -11.48
CA ASN A 509 21.71 3.87 -12.07
C ASN A 509 20.34 4.54 -12.07
N ARG A 510 20.25 5.73 -11.47
CA ARG A 510 19.02 6.51 -11.39
C ARG A 510 19.27 7.90 -11.94
N LYS A 511 18.32 8.42 -12.70
CA LYS A 511 18.31 9.80 -13.21
C LYS A 511 16.94 10.43 -12.93
N LYS A 512 16.94 11.65 -12.43
CA LYS A 512 15.77 12.52 -12.31
C LYS A 512 15.93 13.68 -13.29
N TYR A 513 14.86 14.05 -13.97
CA TYR A 513 14.73 15.37 -14.56
C TYR A 513 13.48 16.03 -13.97
N TYR A 514 13.50 17.34 -13.82
CA TYR A 514 12.38 18.12 -13.31
C TYR A 514 12.33 19.48 -14.00
N GLU A 515 11.14 19.87 -14.43
CA GLU A 515 10.83 21.12 -15.09
C GLU A 515 9.63 21.74 -14.39
N TYR A 516 9.76 23.00 -13.97
CA TYR A 516 8.70 23.76 -13.32
C TYR A 516 8.37 25.00 -14.14
N GLY A 517 7.09 25.21 -14.41
CA GLY A 517 6.57 26.39 -15.08
C GLY A 517 5.43 27.01 -14.30
N THR A 518 5.38 28.35 -14.22
CA THR A 518 4.24 29.08 -13.65
C THR A 518 3.94 30.37 -14.41
N ASN A 519 2.77 30.94 -14.16
CA ASN A 519 2.29 32.20 -14.74
C ASN A 519 2.25 32.12 -16.27
N TYR A 520 1.27 31.35 -16.78
CA TYR A 520 1.00 31.23 -18.20
C TYR A 520 0.68 32.59 -18.83
N ASN A 521 1.15 32.83 -20.05
CA ASN A 521 0.90 34.08 -20.77
C ASN A 521 -0.59 34.22 -21.17
N PHE A 522 -1.23 33.11 -21.55
CA PHE A 522 -2.64 33.06 -21.95
C PHE A 522 -3.28 31.72 -21.56
N PRO A 523 -4.62 31.66 -21.39
CA PRO A 523 -5.31 30.45 -20.98
C PRO A 523 -5.50 29.43 -22.13
N GLY A 524 -5.82 28.18 -21.80
CA GLY A 524 -6.16 27.12 -22.78
C GLY A 524 -4.97 26.32 -23.33
N TRP A 525 -3.74 26.65 -22.92
CA TRP A 525 -2.54 25.89 -23.28
C TRP A 525 -1.64 25.70 -22.06
N ASN A 526 -1.93 24.68 -21.26
CA ASN A 526 -1.13 24.34 -20.08
C ASN A 526 0.16 23.64 -20.53
N HIS A 527 1.19 24.42 -20.82
CA HIS A 527 2.45 23.92 -21.37
C HIS A 527 3.63 24.75 -20.86
N ILE A 528 4.78 24.12 -20.69
CA ILE A 528 5.99 24.77 -20.14
C ILE A 528 6.37 26.04 -20.93
N ASN A 529 6.32 25.99 -22.27
CA ASN A 529 6.58 27.15 -23.14
C ASN A 529 5.61 28.33 -22.96
N ASN A 530 4.40 28.09 -22.42
CA ASN A 530 3.46 29.16 -22.13
C ASN A 530 3.78 29.84 -20.79
N ALA A 531 4.56 29.21 -19.91
CA ALA A 531 4.98 29.78 -18.64
C ALA A 531 6.02 30.89 -18.84
N THR A 532 5.83 32.00 -18.13
CA THR A 532 6.79 33.13 -18.11
C THR A 532 7.97 32.88 -17.16
N THR A 533 7.77 32.02 -16.16
CA THR A 533 8.84 31.57 -15.26
C THR A 533 9.04 30.08 -15.49
N GLN A 534 10.28 29.68 -15.77
CA GLN A 534 10.66 28.30 -16.04
C GLN A 534 11.93 27.95 -15.24
N GLN A 535 11.93 26.78 -14.63
CA GLN A 535 13.09 26.22 -13.94
C GLN A 535 13.31 24.77 -14.35
N THR A 536 14.55 24.34 -14.36
CA THR A 536 14.93 22.97 -14.70
C THR A 536 15.96 22.44 -13.72
N GLU A 537 15.90 21.15 -13.46
CA GLU A 537 16.80 20.41 -12.58
C GLU A 537 17.09 19.02 -13.19
N GLU A 538 18.32 18.56 -13.03
CA GLU A 538 18.73 17.20 -13.38
C GLU A 538 19.59 16.62 -12.25
N GLU A 539 19.28 15.41 -11.82
CA GLU A 539 20.04 14.69 -10.79
C GLU A 539 20.37 13.28 -11.27
N THR A 540 21.55 12.76 -10.87
CA THR A 540 21.96 11.39 -11.20
C THR A 540 22.57 10.69 -9.99
N TRP A 541 22.21 9.42 -9.80
CA TRP A 541 22.74 8.56 -8.75
C TRP A 541 23.28 7.26 -9.34
N LYS A 542 24.38 6.78 -8.77
CA LYS A 542 24.99 5.50 -9.14
C LYS A 542 25.46 4.78 -7.88
N ASN A 543 24.93 3.58 -7.69
CA ASN A 543 25.13 2.80 -6.49
C ASN A 543 25.57 1.39 -6.92
N ARG A 544 26.53 0.81 -6.20
CA ARG A 544 26.98 -0.56 -6.42
C ARG A 544 27.02 -1.30 -5.10
N THR A 545 26.52 -2.53 -5.12
CA THR A 545 26.74 -3.51 -4.06
C THR A 545 27.42 -4.73 -4.65
N VAL A 546 28.50 -5.19 -4.01
CA VAL A 546 29.17 -6.47 -4.32
C VAL A 546 29.09 -7.34 -3.09
N GLY A 547 28.41 -8.48 -3.20
CA GLY A 547 28.19 -9.43 -2.12
C GLY A 547 28.84 -10.77 -2.38
N PHE A 548 29.42 -11.36 -1.35
CA PHE A 548 29.88 -12.75 -1.34
C PHE A 548 29.15 -13.49 -0.23
N PHE A 549 28.59 -14.66 -0.54
CA PHE A 549 27.78 -15.40 0.41
C PHE A 549 28.06 -16.90 0.37
N GLY A 550 27.83 -17.53 1.51
CA GLY A 550 27.90 -18.98 1.68
C GLY A 550 26.80 -19.46 2.62
N ASN A 551 26.29 -20.65 2.36
CA ASN A 551 25.32 -21.36 3.18
C ASN A 551 25.74 -22.84 3.28
N VAL A 552 25.71 -23.40 4.48
CA VAL A 552 25.90 -24.83 4.71
C VAL A 552 24.73 -25.34 5.54
N SER A 553 24.01 -26.32 5.02
CA SER A 553 22.88 -26.96 5.66
C SER A 553 23.16 -28.44 5.86
N ALA A 554 23.10 -28.92 7.10
CA ALA A 554 23.21 -30.34 7.43
C ALA A 554 21.86 -30.87 7.90
N SER A 555 21.53 -32.09 7.50
CA SER A 555 20.38 -32.84 7.99
C SER A 555 20.83 -34.17 8.61
N TYR A 556 20.15 -34.56 9.69
CA TYR A 556 20.32 -35.85 10.35
C TYR A 556 18.97 -36.56 10.49
N ARG A 557 18.87 -37.77 9.95
CA ARG A 557 17.71 -38.67 9.96
C ARG A 557 16.40 -38.06 9.47
N ASN A 558 16.47 -37.06 8.59
CA ASN A 558 15.33 -36.22 8.22
C ASN A 558 14.59 -35.62 9.44
N MET A 559 15.29 -35.51 10.57
CA MET A 559 14.73 -35.17 11.88
C MET A 559 15.31 -33.85 12.38
N LEU A 560 16.64 -33.70 12.32
CA LEU A 560 17.35 -32.49 12.70
C LEU A 560 17.89 -31.80 11.46
N TYR A 561 17.69 -30.49 11.39
CA TYR A 561 18.20 -29.63 10.33
C TYR A 561 18.96 -28.48 10.98
N LEU A 562 20.16 -28.21 10.52
CA LEU A 562 20.98 -27.07 10.94
C LEU A 562 21.50 -26.35 9.71
N THR A 563 21.31 -25.05 9.65
CA THR A 563 21.74 -24.20 8.55
C THR A 563 22.56 -23.04 9.09
N LEU A 564 23.74 -22.83 8.49
CA LEU A 564 24.64 -21.73 8.75
C LEU A 564 24.79 -20.90 7.48
N THR A 565 24.66 -19.59 7.59
CA THR A 565 24.81 -18.64 6.49
C THR A 565 25.78 -17.54 6.90
N GLY A 566 26.64 -17.13 5.97
CA GLY A 566 27.47 -15.94 6.11
C GLY A 566 27.44 -15.14 4.81
N ARG A 567 27.28 -13.82 4.91
CA ARG A 567 27.38 -12.92 3.76
C ARG A 567 28.19 -11.69 4.09
N GLN A 568 28.99 -11.26 3.14
CA GLN A 568 29.84 -10.08 3.17
C GLN A 568 29.44 -9.16 2.01
N ASP A 569 28.92 -7.98 2.32
CA ASP A 569 28.58 -6.95 1.33
C ASP A 569 29.60 -5.81 1.35
N TYR A 570 29.86 -5.25 0.16
CA TYR A 570 30.61 -4.02 -0.08
C TYR A 570 29.72 -3.04 -0.85
N VAL A 571 29.43 -1.88 -0.25
CA VAL A 571 28.53 -0.88 -0.83
C VAL A 571 29.26 0.41 -1.23
N SER A 572 28.88 1.04 -2.32
CA SER A 572 29.52 2.29 -2.76
C SER A 572 28.98 3.56 -2.09
N ASN A 573 27.74 3.52 -1.59
CA ASN A 573 26.99 4.65 -1.02
C ASN A 573 27.25 4.91 0.47
N MET A 574 28.30 4.32 1.04
CA MET A 574 28.76 4.59 2.41
C MET A 574 30.17 5.22 2.40
N PRO A 575 30.60 5.88 3.50
CA PRO A 575 31.95 6.43 3.62
C PRO A 575 33.02 5.36 3.36
N ARG A 576 34.14 5.72 2.72
CA ARG A 576 35.16 4.77 2.22
C ARG A 576 35.61 3.73 3.27
N ASN A 577 35.74 4.13 4.53
CA ASN A 577 36.21 3.27 5.61
C ASN A 577 35.10 2.41 6.25
N ASN A 578 33.84 2.65 5.89
CA ASN A 578 32.65 1.99 6.43
C ASN A 578 31.80 1.40 5.29
N ARG A 579 32.41 0.75 4.29
CA ARG A 579 31.70 0.14 3.14
C ARG A 579 31.45 -1.36 3.24
N SER A 580 32.09 -2.02 4.21
CA SER A 580 32.17 -3.49 4.32
C SER A 580 31.38 -3.98 5.52
N PHE A 581 30.46 -4.93 5.31
CA PHE A 581 29.62 -5.50 6.39
C PHE A 581 29.46 -7.00 6.23
N PHE A 582 29.88 -7.73 7.27
CA PHE A 582 29.60 -9.15 7.41
C PHE A 582 28.37 -9.34 8.30
N TYR A 583 27.47 -10.23 7.90
CA TYR A 583 26.35 -10.60 8.76
C TYR A 583 26.07 -12.12 8.71
N PRO A 584 26.12 -12.79 9.87
CA PRO A 584 25.87 -14.22 10.00
C PRO A 584 24.39 -14.54 10.21
N SER A 585 24.01 -15.77 9.88
CA SER A 585 22.71 -16.35 10.23
C SER A 585 22.85 -17.83 10.58
N ILE A 586 22.08 -18.29 11.54
CA ILE A 586 21.96 -19.68 11.97
C ILE A 586 20.49 -20.02 12.16
N SER A 587 20.06 -21.18 11.65
CA SER A 587 18.73 -21.69 11.91
C SER A 587 18.76 -23.19 12.15
N ALA A 588 17.94 -23.66 13.09
CA ALA A 588 17.77 -25.07 13.38
C ALA A 588 16.30 -25.46 13.35
N GLY A 589 16.02 -26.66 12.85
CA GLY A 589 14.70 -27.27 12.84
C GLY A 589 14.76 -28.68 13.41
N PHE A 590 13.81 -29.04 14.26
CA PHE A 590 13.69 -30.38 14.85
C PHE A 590 12.28 -30.91 14.65
N ILE A 591 12.15 -31.96 13.85
CA ILE A 591 10.90 -32.69 13.62
C ILE A 591 10.75 -33.75 14.72
N LEU A 592 9.99 -33.42 15.75
CA LEU A 592 9.75 -34.26 16.93
C LEU A 592 9.07 -35.60 16.58
N THR A 593 8.21 -35.60 15.57
CA THR A 593 7.47 -36.80 15.13
C THR A 593 8.34 -37.85 14.43
N GLU A 594 9.62 -37.56 14.16
CA GLU A 594 10.55 -38.61 13.71
C GLU A 594 11.07 -39.48 14.86
N LEU A 595 10.87 -39.05 16.13
CA LEU A 595 11.13 -39.89 17.31
C LEU A 595 10.05 -40.96 17.48
N ASP A 596 10.47 -42.21 17.68
CA ASP A 596 9.54 -43.34 17.79
C ASP A 596 8.52 -43.20 18.93
N ALA A 597 8.89 -42.53 20.03
CA ALA A 597 7.99 -42.27 21.16
C ALA A 597 6.84 -41.29 20.84
N LEU A 598 7.00 -40.44 19.81
CA LEU A 598 6.04 -39.41 19.42
C LEU A 598 5.32 -39.74 18.11
N LYS A 599 5.73 -40.81 17.40
CA LYS A 599 5.04 -41.32 16.21
C LYS A 599 3.67 -41.88 16.59
N ASN A 600 2.62 -41.23 16.12
CA ASN A 600 1.26 -41.72 16.26
C ASN A 600 0.36 -41.20 15.13
N ASN A 601 -0.89 -41.68 15.06
CA ASN A 601 -1.84 -41.31 14.00
C ASN A 601 -2.61 -40.01 14.30
N ILE A 602 -2.44 -39.44 15.49
CA ILE A 602 -3.13 -38.21 15.93
C ILE A 602 -2.30 -36.98 15.56
N VAL A 603 -0.99 -37.02 15.80
CA VAL A 603 -0.02 -35.96 15.50
C VAL A 603 0.84 -36.45 14.34
N ASN A 604 0.54 -35.96 13.14
CA ASN A 604 1.23 -36.39 11.92
C ASN A 604 2.59 -35.69 11.74
N HIS A 605 2.67 -34.45 12.24
CA HIS A 605 3.87 -33.64 12.16
C HIS A 605 3.95 -32.75 13.38
N ALA A 606 5.10 -32.70 14.03
CA ALA A 606 5.39 -31.68 15.02
C ALA A 606 6.84 -31.24 14.82
N LYS A 607 7.04 -29.94 14.65
CA LYS A 607 8.34 -29.35 14.39
C LYS A 607 8.55 -28.14 15.28
N LEU A 608 9.74 -28.07 15.87
CA LEU A 608 10.26 -26.87 16.51
C LEU A 608 11.31 -26.24 15.61
N ARG A 609 11.35 -24.90 15.59
CA ARG A 609 12.33 -24.15 14.82
C ARG A 609 12.82 -22.94 15.59
N VAL A 610 14.10 -22.67 15.45
CA VAL A 610 14.77 -21.51 16.06
C VAL A 610 15.73 -20.90 15.06
N SER A 611 15.84 -19.57 15.05
CA SER A 611 16.84 -18.90 14.23
C SER A 611 17.36 -17.60 14.84
N TYR A 612 18.61 -17.28 14.48
CA TYR A 612 19.27 -16.02 14.77
C TYR A 612 19.88 -15.49 13.47
N ALA A 613 19.72 -14.20 13.20
CA ALA A 613 20.34 -13.57 12.04
C ALA A 613 20.63 -12.10 12.28
N GLU A 614 21.71 -11.61 11.69
CA GLU A 614 21.97 -10.19 11.51
C GLU A 614 21.77 -9.83 10.04
N VAL A 615 21.26 -8.64 9.75
CA VAL A 615 21.21 -8.07 8.40
C VAL A 615 21.41 -6.56 8.50
N GLY A 616 22.30 -6.02 7.68
CA GLY A 616 22.58 -4.59 7.62
C GLY A 616 21.64 -3.84 6.66
N GLN A 617 21.54 -2.52 6.85
CA GLN A 617 20.92 -1.60 5.89
C GLN A 617 21.83 -0.38 5.73
N ALA A 618 22.31 -0.13 4.52
CA ALA A 618 23.17 1.00 4.20
C ALA A 618 22.36 2.30 4.10
N GLY A 619 22.96 3.42 4.50
CA GLY A 619 22.44 4.75 4.19
C GLY A 619 23.03 5.30 2.89
N ASP A 620 22.74 6.57 2.60
CA ASP A 620 23.28 7.29 1.44
C ASP A 620 24.19 8.43 1.90
N PHE A 621 25.50 8.18 1.85
CA PHE A 621 26.52 9.17 2.12
C PHE A 621 26.91 9.93 0.84
N LEU A 622 26.88 11.26 0.92
CA LEU A 622 27.40 12.16 -0.10
C LEU A 622 28.53 12.99 0.49
N GLU A 623 29.56 13.31 -0.31
CA GLU A 623 30.51 14.34 0.08
C GLU A 623 29.77 15.70 0.08
N ASN A 624 29.99 16.52 1.11
CA ASN A 624 29.31 17.82 1.23
C ASN A 624 29.54 18.65 -0.04
N TYR A 625 28.45 19.15 -0.61
CA TYR A 625 28.43 19.84 -1.91
C TYR A 625 27.69 21.18 -1.81
N TYR A 626 27.69 21.93 -2.90
CA TYR A 626 26.97 23.19 -3.02
C TYR A 626 25.75 23.01 -3.90
N SER A 627 24.64 23.65 -3.55
CA SER A 627 23.40 23.65 -4.32
C SER A 627 22.93 25.09 -4.58
N THR A 628 22.08 25.25 -5.59
CA THR A 628 21.37 26.50 -5.82
C THR A 628 20.31 26.67 -4.72
N PRO A 629 20.29 27.79 -3.97
CA PRO A 629 19.30 27.99 -2.93
C PRO A 629 17.95 28.41 -3.52
N THR A 630 16.87 27.95 -2.88
CA THR A 630 15.50 28.43 -3.09
C THR A 630 14.98 29.02 -1.79
N TYR A 631 14.34 30.19 -1.85
CA TYR A 631 13.77 30.82 -0.66
C TYR A 631 12.26 30.91 -0.82
N GLY A 632 11.55 30.05 -0.08
CA GLY A 632 10.10 29.97 -0.02
C GLY A 632 9.65 29.46 1.35
N GLY A 633 8.35 29.38 1.57
CA GLY A 633 7.78 28.84 2.81
C GLY A 633 6.26 28.78 2.74
N GLY A 634 5.62 28.08 3.67
CA GLY A 634 4.16 27.84 3.67
C GLY A 634 3.27 29.09 3.77
N PHE A 635 3.85 30.28 3.97
CA PHE A 635 3.15 31.57 3.93
C PHE A 635 3.26 32.29 2.58
N TYR A 636 4.06 31.78 1.65
CA TYR A 636 4.23 32.33 0.31
C TYR A 636 3.54 31.43 -0.71
N THR A 637 2.79 32.02 -1.64
CA THR A 637 2.13 31.31 -2.75
C THR A 637 3.09 30.79 -3.81
N LEU A 638 4.33 31.29 -3.84
CA LEU A 638 5.43 30.89 -4.72
C LEU A 638 6.76 31.06 -3.97
N THR A 639 7.86 30.60 -4.55
CA THR A 639 9.22 30.86 -4.05
C THR A 639 9.65 32.28 -4.48
N PRO A 640 9.60 33.31 -3.63
CA PRO A 640 9.84 34.71 -4.02
C PRO A 640 11.26 34.98 -4.56
N ILE A 641 12.24 34.15 -4.18
CA ILE A 641 13.62 34.30 -4.65
C ILE A 641 14.08 32.96 -5.23
N MET A 642 14.26 32.95 -6.54
CA MET A 642 14.72 31.81 -7.32
C MET A 642 15.86 32.21 -8.24
N TYR A 643 16.89 31.37 -8.30
CA TYR A 643 17.99 31.52 -9.24
C TYR A 643 17.72 30.72 -10.52
N PRO A 644 18.21 31.18 -11.70
CA PRO A 644 19.01 32.38 -11.91
C PRO A 644 18.21 33.69 -11.76
N MET A 645 18.74 34.65 -11.01
CA MET A 645 18.18 36.00 -10.91
C MET A 645 18.89 36.92 -11.91
N LYS A 646 18.15 37.49 -12.87
CA LYS A 646 18.70 38.35 -13.93
C LYS A 646 19.91 37.69 -14.65
N GLY A 647 19.81 36.39 -14.93
CA GLY A 647 20.86 35.62 -15.61
C GLY A 647 22.06 35.20 -14.75
N THR A 648 22.06 35.50 -13.44
CA THR A 648 23.12 35.07 -12.52
C THR A 648 22.62 33.94 -11.62
N THR A 649 23.38 32.84 -11.52
CA THR A 649 23.13 31.73 -10.60
C THR A 649 24.05 31.83 -9.39
N ALA A 650 23.55 31.54 -8.19
CA ALA A 650 24.33 31.46 -6.95
C ALA A 650 24.32 30.04 -6.38
N TYR A 651 25.36 29.71 -5.61
CA TYR A 651 25.51 28.43 -4.95
C TYR A 651 25.83 28.62 -3.47
N THR A 652 25.22 27.82 -2.61
CA THR A 652 25.46 27.79 -1.16
C THR A 652 25.76 26.36 -0.71
N PRO A 653 26.46 26.14 0.41
CA PRO A 653 26.60 24.81 0.98
C PRO A 653 25.22 24.15 1.16
N TYR A 654 25.13 22.85 0.83
CA TYR A 654 23.90 22.11 1.05
C TYR A 654 23.57 22.06 2.54
N TYR A 655 22.28 22.19 2.89
CA TYR A 655 21.85 22.41 4.27
C TYR A 655 21.96 21.16 5.17
N THR A 656 22.09 19.98 4.58
CA THR A 656 22.37 18.72 5.29
C THR A 656 23.84 18.36 5.20
N ILE A 657 24.48 18.16 6.35
CA ILE A 657 25.84 17.64 6.46
C ILE A 657 25.79 16.12 6.56
N PHE A 658 26.68 15.42 5.87
CA PHE A 658 26.81 13.96 5.94
C PHE A 658 27.97 13.57 6.86
N ASP A 659 27.69 12.76 7.89
CA ASP A 659 28.72 12.31 8.83
C ASP A 659 29.75 11.39 8.14
N PRO A 660 31.05 11.75 8.08
CA PRO A 660 32.08 10.87 7.53
C PRO A 660 32.27 9.55 8.30
N LYS A 661 31.74 9.48 9.53
CA LYS A 661 31.76 8.28 10.39
C LYS A 661 30.49 7.43 10.24
N LEU A 662 29.57 7.80 9.35
CA LEU A 662 28.35 7.04 9.09
C LEU A 662 28.67 5.57 8.85
N LYS A 663 27.96 4.69 9.54
CA LYS A 663 28.00 3.24 9.39
C LYS A 663 26.59 2.73 9.07
N PRO A 664 26.43 1.53 8.50
CA PRO A 664 25.10 0.98 8.30
C PRO A 664 24.39 0.71 9.61
N GLN A 665 23.08 0.75 9.50
CA GLN A 665 22.16 0.20 10.47
C GLN A 665 22.32 -1.33 10.50
N ASN A 666 22.12 -1.93 11.67
CA ASN A 666 22.15 -3.38 11.83
C ASN A 666 20.91 -3.89 12.57
N THR A 667 20.26 -4.89 11.98
CA THR A 667 19.09 -5.56 12.56
C THR A 667 19.48 -6.93 13.07
N ARG A 668 19.32 -7.15 14.38
CA ARG A 668 19.48 -8.47 15.01
C ARG A 668 18.14 -9.10 15.24
N SER A 669 17.93 -10.30 14.70
CA SER A 669 16.67 -11.01 14.75
C SER A 669 16.79 -12.35 15.44
N TYR A 670 15.82 -12.63 16.31
CA TYR A 670 15.63 -13.92 16.98
C TYR A 670 14.25 -14.44 16.60
N GLU A 671 14.13 -15.72 16.27
CA GLU A 671 12.87 -16.36 15.96
C GLU A 671 12.77 -17.71 16.66
N VAL A 672 11.59 -17.99 17.22
CA VAL A 672 11.21 -19.31 17.74
C VAL A 672 9.83 -19.63 17.19
N GLY A 673 9.64 -20.83 16.67
CA GLY A 673 8.36 -21.26 16.13
C GLY A 673 8.10 -22.74 16.32
N ALA A 674 6.82 -23.08 16.23
CA ALA A 674 6.32 -24.45 16.28
C ALA A 674 5.28 -24.66 15.19
N ASP A 675 5.38 -25.79 14.49
CA ASP A 675 4.46 -26.21 13.44
C ASP A 675 3.92 -27.60 13.82
N VAL A 676 2.59 -27.76 13.91
CA VAL A 676 1.95 -29.00 14.34
C VAL A 676 0.76 -29.33 13.44
N ASN A 677 0.72 -30.55 12.92
CA ASN A 677 -0.38 -31.06 12.11
C ASN A 677 -1.03 -32.27 12.81
N PHE A 678 -2.36 -32.28 12.82
CA PHE A 678 -3.15 -33.33 13.46
C PHE A 678 -4.09 -34.04 12.47
N LEU A 679 -4.42 -35.29 12.76
CA LEU A 679 -5.49 -36.09 12.14
C LEU A 679 -5.41 -36.14 10.59
N ASP A 680 -4.26 -36.51 10.06
CA ASP A 680 -3.93 -36.52 8.62
C ASP A 680 -4.04 -35.12 7.96
N ASN A 681 -3.46 -34.14 8.64
CA ASN A 681 -3.45 -32.71 8.29
C ASN A 681 -4.84 -32.07 8.21
N LEU A 682 -5.82 -32.63 8.93
CA LEU A 682 -7.16 -32.03 9.07
C LEU A 682 -7.08 -30.70 9.82
N ILE A 683 -6.18 -30.61 10.81
CA ILE A 683 -5.88 -29.39 11.55
C ILE A 683 -4.40 -29.10 11.38
N THR A 684 -4.06 -27.89 10.96
CA THR A 684 -2.68 -27.39 10.87
C THR A 684 -2.53 -26.17 11.75
N PHE A 685 -1.50 -26.15 12.57
CA PHE A 685 -1.20 -25.08 13.52
C PHE A 685 0.23 -24.61 13.26
N SER A 686 0.43 -23.30 13.17
CA SER A 686 1.76 -22.70 13.20
C SER A 686 1.76 -21.50 14.13
N TYR A 687 2.78 -21.40 14.97
CA TYR A 687 3.04 -20.23 15.79
C TYR A 687 4.49 -19.79 15.62
N THR A 688 4.70 -18.48 15.52
CA THR A 688 6.02 -17.86 15.47
C THR A 688 6.08 -16.67 16.40
N TYR A 689 7.11 -16.62 17.23
CA TYR A 689 7.53 -15.42 17.92
C TYR A 689 8.83 -14.90 17.30
N SER A 690 8.89 -13.60 17.02
CA SER A 690 10.09 -12.93 16.53
C SER A 690 10.39 -11.67 17.33
N ARG A 691 11.67 -11.50 17.70
CA ARG A 691 12.22 -10.25 18.26
C ARG A 691 13.23 -9.68 17.28
N GLN A 692 13.02 -8.46 16.84
CA GLN A 692 13.95 -7.71 15.99
C GLN A 692 14.45 -6.51 16.78
N ASN A 693 15.77 -6.36 16.88
CA ASN A 693 16.40 -5.20 17.52
C ASN A 693 17.26 -4.52 16.47
N VAL A 694 16.93 -3.27 16.17
CA VAL A 694 17.64 -2.49 15.18
C VAL A 694 18.41 -1.39 15.88
N LYS A 695 19.70 -1.30 15.58
CA LYS A 695 20.60 -0.29 16.13
C LYS A 695 21.23 0.53 15.01
N ASP A 696 21.80 1.67 15.40
CA ASP A 696 22.51 2.56 14.49
C ASP A 696 21.59 3.09 13.38
N GLN A 697 20.34 3.42 13.73
CA GLN A 697 19.36 4.04 12.84
C GLN A 697 19.98 5.26 12.15
N ILE A 698 19.79 5.38 10.83
CA ILE A 698 20.29 6.50 10.04
C ILE A 698 19.14 7.45 9.77
N PHE A 699 19.26 8.70 10.20
CA PHE A 699 18.30 9.76 9.90
C PHE A 699 18.94 11.14 10.05
N GLU A 700 18.20 12.16 9.62
CA GLU A 700 18.64 13.54 9.71
C GLU A 700 18.39 14.10 11.12
N VAL A 701 19.47 14.37 11.86
CA VAL A 701 19.43 15.00 13.18
C VAL A 701 19.40 16.53 12.99
N PRO A 702 18.38 17.25 13.48
CA PRO A 702 18.35 18.71 13.40
C PRO A 702 19.55 19.36 14.08
N LEU A 703 20.13 20.38 13.43
CA LEU A 703 21.19 21.22 13.98
C LEU A 703 20.67 22.64 14.23
N ALA A 704 21.28 23.33 15.19
CA ALA A 704 21.03 24.75 15.37
C ALA A 704 21.55 25.52 14.15
N SER A 705 20.74 26.39 13.55
CA SER A 705 21.10 27.11 12.32
C SER A 705 22.40 27.94 12.43
N SER A 706 22.85 28.27 13.65
CA SER A 706 24.15 28.91 13.91
C SER A 706 25.35 28.06 13.49
N THR A 707 25.20 26.75 13.26
CA THR A 707 26.27 25.89 12.74
C THR A 707 26.50 26.05 11.24
N GLY A 708 25.64 26.81 10.54
CA GLY A 708 25.68 26.97 9.08
C GLY A 708 25.04 25.81 8.30
N ALA A 709 24.37 24.89 9.00
CA ALA A 709 23.61 23.79 8.44
C ALA A 709 22.31 23.60 9.24
N SER A 710 21.30 22.96 8.66
CA SER A 710 20.04 22.67 9.35
C SER A 710 19.97 21.24 9.88
N LYS A 711 20.73 20.31 9.31
CA LYS A 711 20.67 18.89 9.65
C LYS A 711 22.02 18.17 9.52
N LEU A 712 22.20 17.10 10.29
CA LEU A 712 23.31 16.14 10.21
C LEU A 712 22.75 14.74 9.94
N LEU A 713 23.03 14.15 8.79
CA LEU A 713 22.73 12.75 8.52
C LEU A 713 23.77 11.87 9.24
N THR A 714 23.36 11.21 10.32
CA THR A 714 24.24 10.37 11.15
C THR A 714 23.48 9.16 11.72
N ASN A 715 24.20 8.28 12.39
CA ASN A 715 23.62 7.19 13.16
C ASN A 715 23.16 7.71 14.52
N GLY A 716 21.90 7.46 14.90
CA GLY A 716 21.39 8.05 16.13
C GLY A 716 20.08 7.45 16.62
N GLY A 717 19.93 6.13 16.70
CA GLY A 717 18.72 5.60 17.32
C GLY A 717 18.62 4.09 17.36
N LYS A 718 17.59 3.63 18.06
CA LYS A 718 17.25 2.22 18.26
C LYS A 718 15.75 2.02 18.14
N ILE A 719 15.37 0.95 17.47
CA ILE A 719 13.97 0.55 17.35
C ILE A 719 13.92 -0.96 17.52
N HIS A 720 12.88 -1.45 18.19
CA HIS A 720 12.65 -2.89 18.29
C HIS A 720 11.24 -3.26 17.89
N THR A 721 11.09 -4.53 17.50
CA THR A 721 9.79 -5.11 17.16
C THR A 721 9.65 -6.48 17.80
N ASN A 722 8.57 -6.67 18.55
CA ASN A 722 8.07 -7.98 18.93
C ASN A 722 6.95 -8.37 17.96
N THR A 723 7.00 -9.58 17.43
CA THR A 723 5.94 -10.10 16.56
C THR A 723 5.49 -11.46 17.05
N HIS A 724 4.18 -11.62 17.17
CA HIS A 724 3.54 -12.92 17.33
C HIS A 724 2.72 -13.21 16.07
N GLU A 725 2.94 -14.37 15.46
CA GLU A 725 2.22 -14.84 14.28
C GLU A 725 1.60 -16.19 14.61
N PHE A 726 0.32 -16.34 14.31
CA PHE A 726 -0.43 -17.56 14.49
C PHE A 726 -1.19 -17.88 13.20
N THR A 727 -1.18 -19.13 12.79
CA THR A 727 -2.04 -19.62 11.70
C THR A 727 -2.68 -20.94 12.08
N LEU A 728 -3.96 -21.08 11.78
CA LEU A 728 -4.74 -22.29 11.99
C LEU A 728 -5.48 -22.65 10.70
N GLY A 729 -5.16 -23.80 10.11
CA GLY A 729 -5.94 -24.41 9.06
C GLY A 729 -6.83 -25.49 9.63
N PHE A 730 -8.06 -25.58 9.14
CA PHE A 730 -9.00 -26.64 9.50
C PHE A 730 -9.82 -27.07 8.28
N ASN A 731 -9.82 -28.37 7.97
CA ASN A 731 -10.60 -28.95 6.89
C ASN A 731 -11.57 -30.01 7.45
N PRO A 732 -12.77 -29.65 7.93
CA PRO A 732 -13.68 -30.61 8.56
C PRO A 732 -14.27 -31.65 7.59
N ILE A 733 -14.36 -31.32 6.29
CA ILE A 733 -15.00 -32.16 5.29
C ILE A 733 -14.05 -32.33 4.11
N ARG A 734 -13.50 -33.54 3.96
CA ARG A 734 -12.59 -33.92 2.86
C ARG A 734 -13.13 -35.12 2.09
N THR A 735 -14.11 -34.88 1.23
CA THR A 735 -14.70 -35.94 0.39
C THR A 735 -14.47 -35.63 -1.10
N LYS A 736 -14.79 -36.61 -1.96
CA LYS A 736 -14.69 -36.45 -3.42
C LYS A 736 -15.54 -35.28 -3.95
N ASN A 737 -16.74 -35.10 -3.39
CA ASN A 737 -17.72 -34.13 -3.88
C ASN A 737 -17.79 -32.87 -3.03
N ILE A 738 -17.42 -32.95 -1.76
CA ILE A 738 -17.48 -31.82 -0.82
C ILE A 738 -16.11 -31.68 -0.18
N ASN A 739 -15.50 -30.50 -0.32
CA ASN A 739 -14.29 -30.13 0.39
C ASN A 739 -14.49 -28.76 1.03
N TRP A 740 -14.25 -28.63 2.32
CA TRP A 740 -14.42 -27.36 3.02
C TRP A 740 -13.18 -27.04 3.83
N ASP A 741 -12.49 -25.98 3.42
CA ASP A 741 -11.27 -25.47 4.06
C ASP A 741 -11.57 -24.18 4.81
N PHE A 742 -11.00 -24.06 6.00
CA PHE A 742 -10.93 -22.83 6.77
C PHE A 742 -9.47 -22.52 7.07
N ALA A 743 -9.10 -21.23 7.02
CA ALA A 743 -7.80 -20.77 7.42
C ALA A 743 -7.92 -19.45 8.20
N PHE A 744 -7.37 -19.44 9.41
CA PHE A 744 -7.27 -18.29 10.28
C PHE A 744 -5.81 -17.87 10.36
N ASN A 745 -5.55 -16.58 10.30
CA ASN A 745 -4.25 -16.01 10.58
C ASN A 745 -4.42 -14.86 11.56
N TRP A 746 -3.50 -14.74 12.51
CA TRP A 746 -3.49 -13.67 13.51
C TRP A 746 -2.06 -13.16 13.68
N THR A 747 -1.93 -11.85 13.81
CA THR A 747 -0.65 -11.17 13.92
C THR A 747 -0.75 -10.06 14.94
N LYS A 748 0.22 -10.01 15.86
CA LYS A 748 0.45 -8.85 16.72
C LYS A 748 1.85 -8.31 16.49
N ILE A 749 1.98 -7.01 16.23
CA ILE A 749 3.23 -6.32 15.95
C ILE A 749 3.37 -5.16 16.94
N ASP A 750 4.31 -5.29 17.87
CA ASP A 750 4.65 -4.24 18.82
C ASP A 750 6.00 -3.63 18.44
N ASN A 751 5.97 -2.47 17.79
CA ASN A 751 7.14 -1.77 17.28
C ASN A 751 7.37 -0.48 18.09
N TYR A 752 8.53 -0.33 18.73
CA TYR A 752 8.82 0.76 19.67
C TYR A 752 10.09 1.52 19.28
N VAL A 753 10.03 2.85 19.37
CA VAL A 753 11.19 3.74 19.27
C VAL A 753 11.89 3.75 20.62
N ASP A 754 12.98 2.99 20.76
CA ASP A 754 13.71 2.90 22.04
C ASP A 754 14.50 4.16 22.35
N GLU A 755 15.15 4.72 21.33
CA GLU A 755 16.09 5.83 21.48
C GLU A 755 16.22 6.60 20.16
N LEU A 756 16.35 7.91 20.27
CA LEU A 756 16.75 8.83 19.20
C LEU A 756 18.06 9.53 19.58
N ALA A 757 18.64 10.27 18.64
CA ALA A 757 19.93 10.93 18.85
C ALA A 757 19.84 11.90 20.03
N PRO A 758 20.92 12.12 20.79
CA PRO A 758 20.91 13.07 21.90
C PRO A 758 20.39 14.45 21.45
N GLY A 759 19.37 14.96 22.15
CA GLY A 759 18.71 16.24 21.81
C GLY A 759 17.58 16.14 20.77
N VAL A 760 17.27 14.95 20.26
CA VAL A 760 16.14 14.69 19.36
C VAL A 760 15.05 13.94 20.12
N GLU A 761 13.91 14.58 20.33
CA GLU A 761 12.77 13.96 21.01
C GLU A 761 11.83 13.24 20.03
N ASN A 762 11.79 13.70 18.78
CA ASN A 762 10.93 13.14 17.74
C ASN A 762 11.45 13.43 16.32
N ILE A 763 10.93 12.67 15.35
CA ILE A 763 11.16 12.82 13.91
C ILE A 763 9.80 12.91 13.21
N SER A 764 9.60 13.93 12.36
CA SER A 764 8.41 14.04 11.49
C SER A 764 8.41 12.95 10.42
N LEU A 765 7.25 12.33 10.20
CA LEU A 765 7.01 11.38 9.12
C LEU A 765 6.03 11.92 8.05
N GLY A 766 5.41 13.07 8.33
CA GLY A 766 4.45 13.76 7.48
C GLY A 766 3.40 14.50 8.30
N GLY A 767 2.49 15.20 7.62
CA GLY A 767 1.40 15.99 8.21
C GLY A 767 1.69 17.48 8.25
N TYR A 768 0.82 18.23 8.93
CA TYR A 768 1.01 19.66 9.14
C TYR A 768 1.99 19.93 10.29
N VAL A 769 2.14 21.21 10.68
CA VAL A 769 2.85 21.58 11.92
C VAL A 769 2.16 20.95 13.13
N THR A 770 0.84 21.11 13.20
CA THR A 770 -0.08 20.35 14.05
C THR A 770 -1.39 20.11 13.29
N PRO A 771 -1.94 18.89 13.26
CA PRO A 771 -1.34 17.66 13.76
C PRO A 771 -0.32 17.08 12.77
N GLN A 772 0.59 16.26 13.29
CA GLN A 772 1.71 15.65 12.58
C GLN A 772 1.86 14.19 12.98
N VAL A 773 2.37 13.34 12.10
CA VAL A 773 2.73 11.95 12.44
C VAL A 773 4.23 11.88 12.70
N ARG A 774 4.62 11.22 13.80
CA ARG A 774 6.00 11.25 14.31
C ARG A 774 6.50 9.88 14.74
N ALA A 775 7.81 9.70 14.66
CA ALA A 775 8.55 8.76 15.49
C ALA A 775 8.98 9.48 16.77
N SER A 776 8.52 9.05 17.95
CA SER A 776 8.82 9.71 19.23
C SER A 776 9.50 8.74 20.18
N ALA A 777 10.57 9.16 20.85
CA ALA A 777 11.32 8.30 21.76
C ALA A 777 10.45 7.79 22.92
N GLY A 778 10.52 6.49 23.21
CA GLY A 778 9.73 5.82 24.24
C GLY A 778 8.33 5.36 23.82
N GLU A 779 7.88 5.73 22.61
CA GLU A 779 6.52 5.43 22.13
C GLU A 779 6.46 4.30 21.10
N LYS A 780 5.26 3.74 20.91
CA LYS A 780 4.97 2.82 19.79
C LYS A 780 5.03 3.58 18.47
N PHE A 781 5.69 3.00 17.46
CA PHE A 781 5.86 3.62 16.16
C PHE A 781 4.67 3.35 15.21
N PRO A 782 4.12 4.36 14.51
CA PRO A 782 4.24 5.81 14.76
C PRO A 782 3.15 6.35 15.70
N VAL A 783 3.28 7.62 16.10
CA VAL A 783 2.29 8.35 16.91
C VAL A 783 1.72 9.56 16.17
N ILE A 784 0.53 9.99 16.57
CA ILE A 784 -0.08 11.27 16.16
C ILE A 784 0.24 12.30 17.23
N TYR A 785 0.85 13.42 16.81
CA TYR A 785 1.18 14.56 17.66
C TYR A 785 0.34 15.77 17.25
N GLY A 786 -0.23 16.48 18.20
CA GLY A 786 -1.07 17.65 17.94
C GLY A 786 -1.59 18.29 19.20
N VAL A 787 -2.46 19.29 19.05
CA VAL A 787 -3.11 20.00 20.17
C VAL A 787 -4.10 19.07 20.87
N GLY A 788 -3.83 18.75 22.14
CA GLY A 788 -4.70 17.93 22.99
C GLY A 788 -5.76 18.75 23.73
N PHE A 789 -6.73 18.07 24.35
CA PHE A 789 -7.58 18.70 25.36
C PHE A 789 -6.75 19.04 26.61
N LYS A 790 -6.97 20.23 27.19
CA LYS A 790 -6.40 20.56 28.50
C LYS A 790 -7.00 19.64 29.56
N ARG A 791 -6.13 19.10 30.42
CA ARG A 791 -6.52 18.15 31.48
C ARG A 791 -6.06 18.61 32.85
N ASP A 792 -6.78 18.17 33.88
CA ASP A 792 -6.31 18.27 35.27
C ASP A 792 -5.28 17.17 35.60
N ALA A 793 -4.79 17.15 36.84
CA ALA A 793 -3.85 16.15 37.33
C ALA A 793 -4.41 14.71 37.34
N ASN A 794 -5.73 14.53 37.26
CA ASN A 794 -6.39 13.23 37.17
C ASN A 794 -6.64 12.78 35.72
N GLY A 795 -6.26 13.59 34.72
CA GLY A 795 -6.47 13.32 33.30
C GLY A 795 -7.85 13.70 32.77
N ASN A 796 -8.66 14.39 33.58
CA ASN A 796 -10.00 14.82 33.17
C ASN A 796 -9.94 16.00 32.21
N ARG A 797 -10.70 15.97 31.11
CA ARG A 797 -10.79 17.09 30.15
C ARG A 797 -11.49 18.29 30.78
N LEU A 798 -10.90 19.47 30.64
CA LEU A 798 -11.39 20.70 31.25
C LEU A 798 -12.24 21.54 30.29
N VAL A 799 -13.24 22.23 30.85
CA VAL A 799 -14.07 23.22 30.16
C VAL A 799 -13.86 24.63 30.70
N ASP A 800 -14.12 25.63 29.86
CA ASP A 800 -14.15 27.05 30.24
C ASP A 800 -15.50 27.44 30.87
N GLU A 801 -15.63 28.72 31.23
CA GLU A 801 -16.83 29.29 31.88
C GLU A 801 -18.11 29.16 31.03
N ASN A 802 -17.99 28.91 29.72
CA ASN A 802 -19.12 28.69 28.81
C ASN A 802 -19.41 27.21 28.56
N GLY A 803 -18.73 26.29 29.26
CA GLY A 803 -18.86 24.84 29.07
C GLY A 803 -18.16 24.30 27.82
N LEU A 804 -17.31 25.11 27.16
CA LEU A 804 -16.55 24.71 25.97
C LEU A 804 -15.22 24.05 26.38
N PRO A 805 -14.75 23.01 25.66
CA PRO A 805 -13.46 22.39 25.96
C PRO A 805 -12.30 23.39 25.78
N ILE A 806 -11.29 23.27 26.63
CA ILE A 806 -10.08 24.10 26.60
C ILE A 806 -8.98 23.37 25.82
N ALA A 807 -8.34 24.05 24.87
CA ALA A 807 -7.14 23.56 24.20
C ALA A 807 -5.95 23.50 25.17
N GLY A 808 -5.24 22.37 25.17
CA GLY A 808 -4.03 22.15 25.95
C GLY A 808 -2.76 22.46 25.14
N GLU A 809 -1.63 21.97 25.64
CA GLU A 809 -0.37 22.00 24.89
C GLU A 809 -0.34 20.88 23.85
N ALA A 810 0.51 21.05 22.84
CA ALA A 810 0.74 20.03 21.83
C ALA A 810 1.48 18.84 22.45
N GLN A 811 0.98 17.64 22.19
CA GLN A 811 1.46 16.39 22.79
C GLN A 811 1.14 15.20 21.90
N VAL A 812 1.54 13.99 22.31
CA VAL A 812 1.07 12.76 21.67
C VAL A 812 -0.42 12.58 21.97
N ILE A 813 -1.25 12.63 20.93
CA ILE A 813 -2.72 12.58 21.02
C ILE A 813 -3.31 11.28 20.45
N GLY A 814 -2.50 10.42 19.80
CA GLY A 814 -2.99 9.15 19.27
C GLY A 814 -1.91 8.12 18.99
N LYS A 815 -2.27 6.83 19.11
CA LYS A 815 -1.40 5.67 18.85
C LYS A 815 -1.85 4.95 17.59
N VAL A 816 -1.00 4.86 16.55
CA VAL A 816 -1.43 4.39 15.23
C VAL A 816 -1.45 2.87 15.11
N SER A 817 -0.48 2.18 15.75
CA SER A 817 -0.30 0.74 15.58
C SER A 817 -1.50 -0.05 16.10
N PRO A 818 -2.01 -1.04 15.33
CA PRO A 818 -3.10 -1.90 15.80
C PRO A 818 -2.64 -2.81 16.95
N ASP A 819 -3.59 -3.22 17.79
CA ASP A 819 -3.36 -4.23 18.82
C ASP A 819 -3.15 -5.61 18.21
N PHE A 820 -3.89 -5.92 17.14
CA PHE A 820 -3.68 -7.09 16.29
C PHE A 820 -4.36 -6.97 14.91
N LEU A 821 -3.90 -7.80 13.99
CA LEU A 821 -4.49 -8.06 12.67
C LEU A 821 -4.93 -9.52 12.60
N MET A 822 -6.09 -9.80 12.01
CA MET A 822 -6.62 -11.15 11.89
C MET A 822 -7.36 -11.36 10.57
N GLY A 823 -6.96 -12.37 9.82
CA GLY A 823 -7.64 -12.81 8.61
C GLY A 823 -8.36 -14.15 8.80
N PHE A 824 -9.59 -14.25 8.30
CA PHE A 824 -10.36 -15.47 8.22
C PHE A 824 -10.71 -15.78 6.77
N ASN A 825 -10.34 -16.97 6.32
CA ASN A 825 -10.51 -17.42 4.95
C ASN A 825 -11.31 -18.72 4.97
N THR A 826 -12.25 -18.88 4.05
CA THR A 826 -12.98 -20.13 3.87
C THR A 826 -13.10 -20.44 2.38
N THR A 827 -12.98 -21.73 2.03
CA THR A 827 -13.20 -22.23 0.67
C THR A 827 -14.04 -23.50 0.74
N LEU A 828 -15.25 -23.45 0.19
CA LEU A 828 -16.17 -24.57 0.10
C LEU A 828 -16.31 -25.00 -1.36
N ARG A 829 -15.83 -26.20 -1.68
CA ARG A 829 -16.05 -26.85 -2.98
C ARG A 829 -17.20 -27.85 -2.87
N LEU A 830 -18.27 -27.60 -3.62
CA LEU A 830 -19.43 -28.47 -3.81
C LEU A 830 -19.49 -28.93 -5.27
N TRP A 831 -19.06 -30.16 -5.52
CA TRP A 831 -18.87 -30.75 -6.85
C TRP A 831 -17.99 -29.87 -7.75
N LYS A 832 -18.62 -29.12 -8.66
CA LYS A 832 -17.96 -28.22 -9.63
C LYS A 832 -18.03 -26.74 -9.23
N CYS A 833 -18.76 -26.42 -8.17
CA CYS A 833 -18.89 -25.08 -7.62
C CYS A 833 -17.88 -24.89 -6.49
N THR A 834 -17.16 -23.78 -6.48
CA THR A 834 -16.27 -23.38 -5.41
C THR A 834 -16.70 -22.00 -4.93
N ILE A 835 -16.98 -21.88 -3.63
CA ILE A 835 -17.33 -20.63 -2.97
C ILE A 835 -16.17 -20.30 -2.03
N SER A 836 -15.60 -19.11 -2.16
CA SER A 836 -14.57 -18.62 -1.25
C SER A 836 -14.97 -17.28 -0.64
N ALA A 837 -14.52 -17.04 0.59
CA ALA A 837 -14.70 -15.76 1.26
C ALA A 837 -13.49 -15.42 2.14
N VAL A 838 -13.20 -14.13 2.24
CA VAL A 838 -12.12 -13.55 3.05
C VAL A 838 -12.69 -12.45 3.92
N LEU A 839 -12.53 -12.59 5.23
CA LEU A 839 -12.84 -11.58 6.23
C LEU A 839 -11.53 -11.10 6.85
N ASP A 840 -11.41 -9.80 7.06
CA ASP A 840 -10.25 -9.16 7.66
C ASP A 840 -10.68 -8.33 8.87
N TRP A 841 -9.92 -8.41 9.95
CA TRP A 841 -10.19 -7.73 11.21
C TRP A 841 -8.92 -7.05 11.69
N LYS A 842 -8.95 -5.72 11.71
CA LYS A 842 -7.98 -4.88 12.39
C LYS A 842 -8.57 -4.40 13.70
N GLN A 843 -7.90 -4.70 14.82
CA GLN A 843 -8.32 -4.24 16.14
C GLN A 843 -7.33 -3.23 16.69
N GLY A 844 -7.83 -2.11 17.20
CA GLY A 844 -7.04 -1.06 17.84
C GLY A 844 -6.31 -0.17 16.84
N GLY A 845 -5.45 0.70 17.38
CA GLY A 845 -4.84 1.79 16.65
C GLY A 845 -5.81 2.95 16.43
N GLN A 846 -5.27 4.12 16.12
CA GLN A 846 -6.00 5.36 15.95
C GLN A 846 -5.54 6.08 14.68
N MET A 847 -6.44 6.88 14.12
CA MET A 847 -6.20 7.68 12.94
C MET A 847 -6.72 9.10 13.18
N TYR A 848 -5.97 10.10 12.72
CA TYR A 848 -6.49 11.46 12.62
C TYR A 848 -7.32 11.56 11.34
N SER A 849 -8.61 11.87 11.43
CA SER A 849 -9.49 12.10 10.28
C SER A 849 -9.92 13.54 10.23
N ARG A 850 -9.22 14.31 9.38
CA ARG A 850 -9.52 15.72 9.15
C ARG A 850 -10.85 15.91 8.44
N THR A 851 -11.21 15.01 7.53
CA THR A 851 -12.49 15.09 6.80
C THR A 851 -13.68 15.00 7.75
N THR A 852 -13.63 14.05 8.71
CA THR A 852 -14.67 13.87 9.73
C THR A 852 -14.83 15.14 10.59
N GLY A 853 -13.72 15.65 11.13
CA GLY A 853 -13.72 16.86 11.96
C GLY A 853 -14.15 18.12 11.19
N LEU A 854 -13.70 18.26 9.94
CA LEU A 854 -14.07 19.41 9.11
C LEU A 854 -15.52 19.35 8.64
N ALA A 855 -16.09 18.17 8.41
CA ALA A 855 -17.52 18.05 8.09
C ALA A 855 -18.40 18.61 9.23
N ASP A 856 -17.96 18.43 10.48
CA ASP A 856 -18.58 19.03 11.66
C ASP A 856 -18.36 20.55 11.70
N TYR A 857 -17.12 21.02 11.52
CA TYR A 857 -16.80 22.45 11.45
C TYR A 857 -17.61 23.20 10.38
N TYR A 858 -17.71 22.61 9.18
CA TYR A 858 -18.48 23.18 8.07
C TYR A 858 -19.99 23.03 8.26
N GLY A 859 -20.47 22.31 9.28
CA GLY A 859 -21.91 22.14 9.53
C GLY A 859 -22.63 21.30 8.48
N VAL A 860 -21.90 20.43 7.78
CA VAL A 860 -22.41 19.57 6.70
C VAL A 860 -22.66 18.14 7.16
N SER A 861 -21.99 17.67 8.21
CA SER A 861 -22.20 16.31 8.72
C SER A 861 -23.62 16.14 9.29
N LYS A 862 -24.12 14.91 9.29
CA LYS A 862 -25.40 14.54 9.92
C LYS A 862 -25.47 14.91 11.41
N ARG A 863 -24.35 14.89 12.13
CA ARG A 863 -24.26 15.25 13.56
C ARG A 863 -24.64 16.70 13.82
N THR A 864 -24.49 17.57 12.83
CA THR A 864 -24.81 19.01 12.94
C THR A 864 -26.27 19.36 12.57
N GLU A 865 -27.07 18.35 12.20
CA GLU A 865 -28.47 18.55 11.81
C GLU A 865 -29.37 18.90 12.98
N ASN A 866 -29.18 18.28 14.16
CA ASN A 866 -29.98 18.65 15.32
C ASN A 866 -29.39 19.89 16.02
N ARG A 867 -29.96 21.05 15.73
CA ARG A 867 -29.58 22.35 16.33
C ARG A 867 -30.48 22.76 17.48
N GLU A 868 -31.48 21.95 17.80
CA GLU A 868 -32.41 22.17 18.89
C GLU A 868 -31.96 21.34 20.10
N GLY A 869 -31.72 21.97 21.25
CA GLY A 869 -31.30 21.28 22.47
C GLY A 869 -30.12 21.94 23.18
N THR A 870 -29.72 21.32 24.28
CA THR A 870 -28.60 21.77 25.12
C THR A 870 -27.39 20.88 24.87
N ILE A 871 -26.23 21.49 24.60
CA ILE A 871 -24.96 20.76 24.49
C ILE A 871 -24.23 20.90 25.81
N ILE A 872 -23.87 19.78 26.43
CA ILE A 872 -22.97 19.75 27.59
C ILE A 872 -21.79 18.88 27.18
N PHE A 873 -20.61 19.49 27.06
CA PHE A 873 -19.39 18.72 26.78
C PHE A 873 -19.06 17.82 27.97
N ASP A 874 -18.72 16.55 27.68
CA ASP A 874 -18.32 15.59 28.71
C ASP A 874 -16.91 15.89 29.23
N GLY A 875 -16.86 16.74 30.25
CA GLY A 875 -15.63 17.22 30.89
C GLY A 875 -15.86 17.64 32.33
N TYR A 876 -14.91 18.41 32.87
CA TYR A 876 -14.88 18.91 34.25
C TYR A 876 -14.57 20.40 34.26
N LYS A 877 -15.10 21.12 35.24
CA LYS A 877 -14.76 22.52 35.50
C LYS A 877 -13.35 22.59 36.12
N THR A 878 -12.73 23.76 36.08
CA THR A 878 -11.38 23.98 36.64
C THR A 878 -11.29 23.75 38.15
N ASP A 879 -12.43 23.74 38.84
CA ASP A 879 -12.55 23.41 40.27
C ASP A 879 -12.62 21.89 40.56
N GLY A 880 -12.59 21.04 39.53
CA GLY A 880 -12.59 19.57 39.64
C GLY A 880 -13.99 18.93 39.69
N THR A 881 -15.07 19.71 39.62
CA THR A 881 -16.44 19.17 39.56
C THR A 881 -16.86 18.85 38.12
N LYS A 882 -17.81 17.90 37.96
CA LYS A 882 -18.29 17.50 36.63
C LYS A 882 -18.92 18.69 35.90
N ASN A 883 -18.69 18.80 34.59
CA ASN A 883 -19.30 19.86 33.79
C ASN A 883 -20.83 19.69 33.74
N ASP A 884 -21.52 20.71 34.20
CA ASP A 884 -22.97 20.91 34.13
C ASP A 884 -23.34 22.20 33.37
N ILE A 885 -22.34 22.90 32.80
CA ILE A 885 -22.52 24.14 32.07
C ILE A 885 -22.98 23.82 30.65
N ALA A 886 -24.19 24.28 30.34
CA ALA A 886 -24.80 24.22 29.03
C ALA A 886 -24.21 25.25 28.08
N ILE A 887 -23.75 24.80 26.90
CA ILE A 887 -23.43 25.69 25.79
C ILE A 887 -24.76 26.13 25.17
N THR A 888 -25.08 27.42 25.32
CA THR A 888 -26.39 28.00 24.94
C THR A 888 -26.24 29.17 23.96
N GLY A 889 -27.37 29.60 23.40
CA GLY A 889 -27.43 30.69 22.41
C GLY A 889 -27.71 30.20 21.00
N ALA A 890 -28.12 31.12 20.12
CA ALA A 890 -28.57 30.80 18.76
C ALA A 890 -27.51 30.09 17.89
N ASN A 891 -26.22 30.22 18.26
CA ASN A 891 -25.08 29.65 17.52
C ASN A 891 -24.33 28.57 18.33
N ALA A 892 -24.92 28.03 19.39
CA ALA A 892 -24.27 27.11 20.32
C ALA A 892 -23.54 25.94 19.61
N GLN A 893 -24.22 25.25 18.69
CA GLN A 893 -23.63 24.16 17.89
C GLN A 893 -22.43 24.62 17.06
N GLN A 894 -22.56 25.74 16.34
CA GLN A 894 -21.49 26.27 15.50
C GLN A 894 -20.25 26.62 16.34
N VAL A 895 -20.44 27.28 17.48
CA VAL A 895 -19.35 27.64 18.40
C VAL A 895 -18.69 26.38 18.99
N TYR A 896 -19.50 25.38 19.35
CA TYR A 896 -19.01 24.11 19.87
C TYR A 896 -18.10 23.37 18.87
N TYR A 897 -18.56 23.15 17.63
CA TYR A 897 -17.75 22.47 16.62
C TYR A 897 -16.57 23.32 16.14
N SER A 898 -16.67 24.64 16.16
CA SER A 898 -15.53 25.53 15.91
C SER A 898 -14.45 25.34 16.98
N ARG A 899 -14.82 25.25 18.26
CA ARG A 899 -13.86 24.99 19.35
C ARG A 899 -13.23 23.60 19.25
N LEU A 900 -13.99 22.58 18.85
CA LEU A 900 -13.43 21.24 18.62
C LEU A 900 -12.39 21.25 17.50
N ASN A 901 -12.66 21.95 16.40
CA ASN A 901 -11.72 22.05 15.27
C ASN A 901 -10.36 22.66 15.67
N ASP A 902 -10.31 23.49 16.72
CA ASP A 902 -9.06 24.05 17.26
C ASP A 902 -8.26 23.06 18.13
N ILE A 903 -8.82 21.87 18.41
CA ILE A 903 -8.21 20.82 19.22
C ILE A 903 -8.04 19.57 18.35
N ASP A 904 -6.83 19.32 17.85
CA ASP A 904 -6.54 18.19 16.96
C ASP A 904 -7.01 16.83 17.49
N GLU A 905 -6.91 16.62 18.81
CA GLU A 905 -7.37 15.40 19.49
C GLU A 905 -8.87 15.12 19.29
N SER A 906 -9.70 16.14 19.02
CA SER A 906 -11.12 15.94 18.73
C SER A 906 -11.37 15.17 17.43
N SER A 907 -10.36 15.07 16.56
CA SER A 907 -10.43 14.42 15.26
C SER A 907 -9.58 13.15 15.20
N VAL A 908 -9.15 12.62 16.36
CA VAL A 908 -8.50 11.32 16.48
C VAL A 908 -9.55 10.27 16.83
N TYR A 909 -9.67 9.25 15.99
CA TYR A 909 -10.66 8.19 16.11
C TYR A 909 -10.00 6.82 16.15
N ASP A 910 -10.66 5.86 16.78
CA ASP A 910 -10.22 4.47 16.72
C ASP A 910 -10.32 3.92 15.30
N ASN A 911 -9.29 3.19 14.88
CA ASN A 911 -9.08 2.68 13.52
C ASN A 911 -9.42 1.18 13.43
N SER A 912 -10.23 0.66 14.36
CA SER A 912 -10.66 -0.74 14.33
C SER A 912 -11.73 -0.95 13.27
N PHE A 913 -11.65 -2.07 12.54
CA PHE A 913 -12.70 -2.50 11.64
C PHE A 913 -12.72 -4.01 11.42
N ILE A 914 -13.88 -4.52 11.01
CA ILE A 914 -14.06 -5.83 10.38
C ILE A 914 -14.56 -5.58 8.96
N LYS A 915 -13.93 -6.19 7.96
CA LYS A 915 -14.25 -5.99 6.54
C LYS A 915 -14.36 -7.32 5.81
N LEU A 916 -15.43 -7.48 5.03
CA LEU A 916 -15.60 -8.58 4.09
C LEU A 916 -14.85 -8.25 2.79
N ARG A 917 -13.61 -8.72 2.70
CA ARG A 917 -12.65 -8.42 1.62
C ARG A 917 -13.07 -9.02 0.30
N GLU A 918 -13.43 -10.29 0.30
CA GLU A 918 -13.73 -11.05 -0.90
C GLU A 918 -14.88 -12.02 -0.63
N VAL A 919 -15.79 -12.14 -1.59
CA VAL A 919 -16.66 -13.30 -1.76
C VAL A 919 -16.60 -13.66 -3.24
N ALA A 920 -16.27 -14.91 -3.56
CA ALA A 920 -16.17 -15.37 -4.94
C ALA A 920 -16.86 -16.72 -5.11
N VAL A 921 -17.51 -16.90 -6.25
CA VAL A 921 -18.10 -18.16 -6.69
C VAL A 921 -17.52 -18.51 -8.04
N ASN A 922 -16.87 -19.66 -8.14
CA ASN A 922 -16.36 -20.22 -9.38
C ASN A 922 -17.13 -21.51 -9.73
N TYR A 923 -17.57 -21.64 -10.97
CA TYR A 923 -18.25 -22.83 -11.46
C TYR A 923 -17.57 -23.38 -12.71
N LYS A 924 -17.14 -24.65 -12.66
CA LYS A 924 -16.60 -25.36 -13.83
C LYS A 924 -17.73 -25.84 -14.73
N ILE A 925 -18.01 -25.09 -15.79
CA ILE A 925 -19.03 -25.44 -16.80
C ILE A 925 -18.61 -26.70 -17.55
N LEU A 926 -17.40 -26.67 -18.12
CA LEU A 926 -16.88 -27.74 -18.95
C LEU A 926 -15.53 -28.19 -18.40
N GLN A 927 -15.36 -29.50 -18.25
CA GLN A 927 -14.10 -30.08 -17.80
C GLN A 927 -13.86 -31.36 -18.60
N LYS A 928 -13.28 -31.18 -19.80
CA LYS A 928 -12.84 -32.26 -20.69
C LYS A 928 -11.33 -32.18 -20.84
N ARG A 929 -10.70 -33.27 -21.26
CA ARG A 929 -9.24 -33.33 -21.46
C ARG A 929 -8.71 -32.24 -22.42
N SER A 930 -9.51 -31.84 -23.41
CA SER A 930 -9.11 -30.86 -24.43
C SER A 930 -9.62 -29.43 -24.18
N ILE A 931 -10.44 -29.23 -23.15
CA ILE A 931 -11.03 -27.92 -22.85
C ILE A 931 -11.58 -27.87 -21.42
N GLU A 932 -11.15 -26.87 -20.66
CA GLU A 932 -11.74 -26.48 -19.38
C GLU A 932 -12.33 -25.07 -19.53
N LEU A 933 -13.59 -24.89 -19.13
CA LEU A 933 -14.27 -23.61 -19.06
C LEU A 933 -14.84 -23.44 -17.65
N SER A 934 -14.43 -22.36 -16.99
CA SER A 934 -15.01 -21.92 -15.73
C SER A 934 -15.53 -20.49 -15.84
N VAL A 935 -16.61 -20.22 -15.13
CA VAL A 935 -17.12 -18.86 -14.93
C VAL A 935 -16.97 -18.49 -13.47
N ASN A 936 -16.75 -17.22 -13.20
CA ASN A 936 -16.65 -16.68 -11.85
C ASN A 936 -17.54 -15.45 -11.69
N ALA A 937 -18.03 -15.27 -10.47
CA ALA A 937 -18.66 -14.05 -9.99
C ALA A 937 -18.01 -13.71 -8.66
N PHE A 938 -17.73 -12.44 -8.41
CA PHE A 938 -17.07 -12.01 -7.19
C PHE A 938 -17.59 -10.65 -6.73
N ALA A 939 -17.36 -10.39 -5.45
CA ALA A 939 -17.57 -9.11 -4.84
C ALA A 939 -16.41 -8.82 -3.87
N ARG A 940 -15.92 -7.57 -3.85
CA ARG A 940 -14.79 -7.14 -3.02
C ARG A 940 -15.17 -5.94 -2.16
N ASN A 941 -14.64 -5.91 -0.93
CA ASN A 941 -14.82 -4.82 0.03
C ASN A 941 -16.29 -4.40 0.25
N ILE A 942 -17.21 -5.37 0.24
CA ILE A 942 -18.65 -5.08 0.16
C ILE A 942 -19.31 -4.73 1.51
N LEU A 943 -18.68 -5.09 2.63
CA LEU A 943 -19.19 -4.81 3.97
C LEU A 943 -18.05 -4.39 4.88
N ILE A 944 -18.26 -3.32 5.64
CA ILE A 944 -17.34 -2.82 6.65
C ILE A 944 -18.11 -2.45 7.93
N TRP A 945 -17.60 -2.90 9.07
CA TRP A 945 -17.98 -2.42 10.40
C TRP A 945 -16.76 -1.74 10.99
N ALA A 946 -16.81 -0.42 11.15
CA ALA A 946 -15.66 0.37 11.58
C ALA A 946 -16.02 1.34 12.70
N GLN A 947 -15.05 1.61 13.58
CA GLN A 947 -15.19 2.59 14.66
C GLN A 947 -15.05 4.03 14.16
N LEU A 948 -14.30 4.26 13.07
CA LEU A 948 -14.32 5.54 12.36
C LEU A 948 -15.75 5.78 11.79
N PRO A 949 -16.41 6.91 12.10
CA PRO A 949 -17.85 7.08 11.85
C PRO A 949 -18.20 7.39 10.39
N ASP A 950 -17.36 8.13 9.67
CA ASP A 950 -17.75 8.74 8.39
C ASP A 950 -17.04 8.14 7.16
N LEU A 951 -15.87 7.52 7.37
CA LEU A 951 -15.01 7.06 6.28
C LEU A 951 -14.57 5.60 6.49
N ASP A 952 -14.04 5.01 5.42
CA ASP A 952 -13.31 3.75 5.51
C ASP A 952 -11.94 4.03 6.20
N PRO A 953 -11.59 3.34 7.30
CA PRO A 953 -10.31 3.53 7.99
C PRO A 953 -9.07 3.11 7.18
N GLU A 954 -9.27 2.61 5.96
CA GLU A 954 -8.20 2.31 4.99
C GLU A 954 -8.07 3.37 3.88
N ALA A 955 -8.58 4.58 4.09
CA ALA A 955 -8.22 5.75 3.29
C ALA A 955 -7.26 6.62 4.12
N SER A 956 -6.09 6.96 3.56
CA SER A 956 -5.09 7.77 4.24
C SER A 956 -4.15 8.50 3.28
N GLN A 957 -3.42 9.47 3.81
CA GLN A 957 -2.38 10.20 3.12
C GLN A 957 -1.01 9.56 3.33
N GLY A 958 -0.12 9.81 2.38
CA GLY A 958 1.29 9.44 2.44
C GLY A 958 1.58 8.04 1.88
N ASN A 959 2.65 7.96 1.09
CA ASN A 959 3.22 6.71 0.57
C ASN A 959 4.51 6.30 1.33
N ASN A 960 4.66 6.81 2.55
CA ASN A 960 5.80 6.64 3.44
C ASN A 960 5.35 6.06 4.80
N ASN A 961 6.16 6.21 5.86
CA ASN A 961 5.85 5.67 7.19
C ASN A 961 4.67 6.35 7.93
N MET A 962 4.06 7.38 7.35
CA MET A 962 2.79 7.99 7.78
C MET A 962 1.55 7.17 7.38
N ALA A 963 1.66 6.29 6.38
CA ALA A 963 0.52 5.60 5.80
C ALA A 963 -0.37 4.92 6.87
N GLY A 964 -1.68 5.12 6.75
CA GLY A 964 -2.69 4.61 7.68
C GLY A 964 -2.85 5.38 9.00
N ALA A 965 -2.12 6.47 9.23
CA ALA A 965 -2.20 7.29 10.44
C ALA A 965 -3.04 8.58 10.30
N PHE A 966 -3.13 9.10 9.07
CA PHE A 966 -3.61 10.46 8.81
C PHE A 966 -4.47 10.49 7.55
N GLU A 967 -5.71 10.94 7.69
CA GLU A 967 -6.68 11.10 6.62
C GLU A 967 -7.02 12.59 6.49
N ASP A 968 -6.93 13.10 5.27
CA ASP A 968 -7.33 14.46 4.91
C ASP A 968 -7.85 14.47 3.48
N TYR A 969 -9.18 14.60 3.33
CA TYR A 969 -9.93 14.54 2.07
C TYR A 969 -9.38 13.46 1.12
N SER A 970 -9.13 12.28 1.68
CA SER A 970 -8.61 11.15 0.92
C SER A 970 -9.70 10.60 0.00
N MET A 971 -9.32 10.06 -1.15
CA MET A 971 -10.27 9.35 -2.03
C MET A 971 -10.86 8.15 -1.27
N PRO A 972 -12.18 7.92 -1.33
CA PRO A 972 -12.79 6.81 -0.63
C PRO A 972 -12.33 5.46 -1.23
N GLN A 973 -12.36 4.42 -0.41
CA GLN A 973 -12.21 3.05 -0.88
C GLN A 973 -13.43 2.63 -1.73
N THR A 974 -13.25 1.64 -2.61
CA THR A 974 -14.31 1.13 -3.47
C THR A 974 -14.82 -0.24 -3.01
N ALA A 975 -16.11 -0.47 -3.23
CA ALA A 975 -16.70 -1.80 -3.26
C ALA A 975 -16.82 -2.24 -4.72
N SER A 976 -16.32 -3.43 -5.04
CA SER A 976 -16.31 -3.96 -6.41
C SER A 976 -17.27 -5.14 -6.57
N PHE A 977 -17.93 -5.22 -7.71
CA PHE A 977 -18.74 -6.37 -8.09
C PHE A 977 -18.36 -6.79 -9.50
N GLY A 978 -18.17 -8.08 -9.75
CA GLY A 978 -17.68 -8.49 -11.06
C GLY A 978 -17.94 -9.93 -11.43
N PHE A 979 -17.67 -10.20 -12.70
CA PHE A 979 -17.87 -11.48 -13.35
C PHE A 979 -16.74 -11.73 -14.32
N GLY A 980 -16.46 -13.00 -14.57
CA GLY A 980 -15.46 -13.37 -15.56
C GLY A 980 -15.53 -14.83 -15.96
N PHE A 981 -14.64 -15.19 -16.87
CA PHE A 981 -14.48 -16.57 -17.28
C PHE A 981 -13.01 -16.88 -17.54
N ASN A 982 -12.69 -18.16 -17.36
CA ASN A 982 -11.39 -18.73 -17.71
C ASN A 982 -11.62 -19.91 -18.64
N ILE A 983 -10.96 -19.90 -19.79
CA ILE A 983 -10.94 -21.00 -20.74
C ILE A 983 -9.51 -21.51 -20.92
N LYS A 984 -9.34 -22.82 -20.89
CA LYS A 984 -8.05 -23.50 -21.04
C LYS A 984 -8.18 -24.62 -22.06
N PHE A 985 -7.30 -24.65 -23.05
CA PHE A 985 -7.21 -25.66 -24.12
C PHE A 985 -6.00 -26.58 -23.95
#